data_AF-A0A1H7C9K0-F1
#
_entry.id   AF-A0A1H7C9K0-F1
#
_cell.length_a   1.000
_cell.length_b   1.000
_cell.length_c   1.000
_cell.angle_alpha   90.00
_cell.angle_beta   90.00
_cell.angle_gamma   90.00
#
_symmetry.space_group_name_H-M   'P 1'
#
loop_
_entity.id
_entity.type
_entity.pdbx_description
1 polymer ?
#
loop_
_entity_poly.entity_id
_entity_poly.type
_entity_poly.pdbx_seq_one_letter_code
_entity_poly.pdbx_strand_id
1 'polypeptide(L)'
;MNETYRSIWSEQAGTWVAVSEVAGSRGKGARGVRALVGMGVGALLIAAGGAQAQVQINDGTGVPGANPAPGALVDLNSTQRGLLMPRVALTDAATWTLAGNTPVEGMVVFNTLASSGANGLSAGLVTWKGGRWVSVDDTPYFHVNSTAVGNSTQANSGATGANAMAVGPGANASGVSAVALGDTANATAVFATAVGAVATAGGVSSTAIGNVAQAFGTNATAIGANTTAVATSTLAAGDRASASDINATALGANTRALKKSSLAAGDSANANGINATALGANAQAQADSALAVGDGAKATGASALGIGTGAVASGAQSVSVGSGASASAGNSIAIGLRAQVPAIESIAIGRDAQTYGQGSVSMGTGAGQGTTGSGGNFANVYIGYIAGANSGTNSAAGIVAIGYAAGNNVAGRDSAFIGSNAGNDSSGDSNYAFGSNAGQGTSGNGNLALGTNAGPGGGATTNDSISIGTFSTPYAGTDRAVAIGYGAGAQATDSVALGSRTVASSVGSVALGLGSVASTDAGVAGFVPLGASAAQQASILATMALTLGAVSVGDVANGQYRQITGVAAGTAPTDAVNVAQLQAVSSQVVIAGSKWVTGSQTTTYLAPVATGTESTAVGSGAVVNANNSVAVGTGATATTGNSVALGNGATTAAATPTAGTTIQGQAYSFAGANPVGVVSVGSAGAERQVTNLAAGQLGANSTDAVNGSQLYATNQAVNNIQTGGGGIKYFHANSQAADSQAAGAESVAIGPQAIALGASAIATGSAAQAVGAGSIALGANAVATAAAGNAVALGNGAVADRAGMNGQKELFSSVSVLSTQGGVSVGSAGNERQITHVAGGTQATDAVNVRQLQAVQQGAVRYDTHVDGTVDYNSVTMGNGGASGPVAVHNVANGVAPTDAVNVQQLNQSSAAGTAYTDARVNALGSDLRTVARNAYAGVAAAMAVQMPGTYVPGKTVMRIGYGTFKGESAVGVSFRRTSENNAWSLTGGVGVSRAGAAATVGAEWVFN
;
A
#
# COMPACT_ATOMS: atom_id res chain seq x y z
N MET A 1 27.44 30.75 9.14
CA MET A 1 28.06 29.85 8.14
C MET A 1 26.99 28.90 7.66
N ASN A 2 26.30 29.19 6.58
CA ASN A 2 25.37 28.25 5.94
C ASN A 2 25.26 28.62 4.46
N GLU A 3 26.25 28.18 3.68
CA GLU A 3 26.07 27.96 2.24
C GLU A 3 26.42 26.50 1.96
N THR A 4 25.52 25.79 1.28
CA THR A 4 25.69 24.38 0.91
C THR A 4 26.15 24.34 -0.54
N TYR A 5 27.27 23.67 -0.80
CA TYR A 5 27.84 23.52 -2.14
C TYR A 5 27.58 22.11 -2.67
N ARG A 6 27.35 21.97 -3.97
CA ARG A 6 27.38 20.66 -4.65
C ARG A 6 28.72 20.50 -5.36
N SER A 7 29.40 19.38 -5.10
CA SER A 7 30.63 19.01 -5.80
C SER A 7 30.31 18.32 -7.13
N ILE A 8 30.86 18.84 -8.22
CA ILE A 8 30.73 18.27 -9.57
C ILE A 8 32.14 17.96 -10.11
N TRP A 9 32.29 16.82 -10.77
CA TRP A 9 33.56 16.36 -11.33
C TRP A 9 33.86 17.12 -12.63
N SER A 10 35.03 17.79 -12.69
CA SER A 10 35.49 18.48 -13.91
C SER A 10 36.54 17.64 -14.62
N GLU A 11 36.20 17.07 -15.78
CA GLU A 11 37.10 16.20 -16.55
C GLU A 11 38.35 16.92 -17.08
N GLN A 12 38.28 18.23 -17.28
CA GLN A 12 39.41 19.02 -17.80
C GLN A 12 40.46 19.36 -16.73
N ALA A 13 40.07 19.36 -15.45
CA ALA A 13 40.94 19.68 -14.32
C ALA A 13 41.23 18.47 -13.41
N GLY A 14 40.60 17.31 -13.66
CA GLY A 14 40.79 16.08 -12.90
C GLY A 14 40.44 16.20 -11.40
N THR A 15 39.59 17.16 -11.02
CA THR A 15 39.26 17.45 -9.61
C THR A 15 37.78 17.84 -9.43
N TRP A 16 37.28 17.65 -8.20
CA TRP A 16 35.92 18.04 -7.80
C TRP A 16 35.86 19.54 -7.50
N VAL A 17 34.93 20.27 -8.12
CA VAL A 17 34.74 21.72 -7.93
C VAL A 17 33.36 21.99 -7.32
N ALA A 18 33.29 22.94 -6.37
CA ALA A 18 32.09 23.28 -5.62
C ALA A 18 31.33 24.48 -6.22
N VAL A 19 30.02 24.35 -6.47
CA VAL A 19 29.12 25.43 -6.95
C VAL A 19 27.94 25.59 -5.98
N SER A 20 27.55 26.84 -5.66
CA SER A 20 26.52 27.22 -4.66
C SER A 20 25.12 27.32 -5.29
N GLU A 21 24.09 26.74 -4.65
CA GLU A 21 22.70 26.74 -5.12
C GLU A 21 21.75 27.18 -3.99
N VAL A 22 20.91 28.20 -4.24
CA VAL A 22 19.98 28.80 -3.26
C VAL A 22 18.53 28.39 -3.54
N ALA A 23 17.90 27.65 -2.64
CA ALA A 23 16.44 27.69 -2.40
C ALA A 23 16.06 26.90 -1.11
N GLY A 24 15.28 27.52 -0.22
CA GLY A 24 14.96 27.00 1.12
C GLY A 24 13.61 26.28 1.26
N SER A 25 13.27 25.85 2.48
CA SER A 25 11.87 25.73 2.89
C SER A 25 11.66 25.77 4.41
N ARG A 26 10.54 26.40 4.80
CA ARG A 26 10.00 26.59 6.16
C ARG A 26 9.06 25.44 6.52
N GLY A 27 8.97 25.10 7.81
CA GLY A 27 7.87 24.31 8.37
C GLY A 27 7.61 24.61 9.86
N LYS A 28 6.53 25.35 10.14
CA LYS A 28 5.84 25.49 11.45
C LYS A 28 5.07 24.18 11.75
N GLY A 29 4.72 23.72 12.95
CA GLY A 29 4.64 24.28 14.30
C GLY A 29 3.36 23.74 14.97
N ALA A 30 3.36 23.43 16.26
CA ALA A 30 2.13 23.30 17.06
C ALA A 30 2.42 23.63 18.54
N ARG A 31 1.57 24.50 19.10
CA ARG A 31 1.71 25.19 20.38
C ARG A 31 0.91 24.48 21.48
N GLY A 32 1.45 24.46 22.69
CA GLY A 32 0.71 24.35 23.95
C GLY A 32 1.05 25.57 24.81
N VAL A 33 0.07 26.43 25.05
CA VAL A 33 0.18 27.75 25.71
C VAL A 33 -0.44 27.69 27.09
N ARG A 34 0.33 28.13 28.11
CA ARG A 34 -0.01 28.69 29.45
C ARG A 34 1.16 28.34 30.38
N ALA A 35 1.93 29.20 31.05
CA ALA A 35 2.07 30.65 31.24
C ALA A 35 3.60 30.85 31.46
N LEU A 36 4.31 31.91 31.07
CA LEU A 36 4.23 33.33 31.43
C LEU A 36 5.28 34.04 30.53
N VAL A 37 4.90 35.12 29.85
CA VAL A 37 5.82 35.95 29.06
C VAL A 37 6.24 37.14 29.92
N GLY A 38 7.56 37.35 30.05
CA GLY A 38 8.17 38.57 30.58
C GLY A 38 9.63 38.64 30.15
N MET A 39 9.93 39.50 29.18
CA MET A 39 11.30 39.94 28.89
C MET A 39 11.86 40.66 30.13
N GLY A 40 13.09 40.38 30.53
CA GLY A 40 13.72 41.07 31.65
C GLY A 40 15.17 40.66 31.89
N VAL A 41 16.07 41.47 31.33
CA VAL A 41 17.39 41.75 31.93
C VAL A 41 17.11 42.38 33.31
N GLY A 42 17.77 41.88 34.36
CA GLY A 42 17.65 42.36 35.77
C GLY A 42 16.77 41.43 36.63
N ALA A 43 17.07 41.12 37.89
CA ALA A 43 17.90 41.75 38.92
C ALA A 43 18.33 40.67 39.95
N LEU A 44 19.33 40.84 40.82
CA LEU A 44 19.31 41.67 42.04
C LEU A 44 20.74 41.60 42.65
N LEU A 45 21.46 42.66 43.01
CA LEU A 45 21.07 43.95 43.57
C LEU A 45 21.54 45.14 42.71
N ILE A 46 20.61 46.06 42.48
CA ILE A 46 20.86 47.40 41.98
C ILE A 46 20.98 48.33 43.19
N ALA A 47 22.10 49.04 43.28
CA ALA A 47 22.14 50.41 43.75
C ALA A 47 23.17 51.15 42.89
N ALA A 48 22.72 51.67 41.75
CA ALA A 48 23.46 52.67 41.01
C ALA A 48 23.27 54.02 41.71
N GLY A 49 24.36 54.58 42.23
CA GLY A 49 24.43 55.95 42.70
C GLY A 49 25.72 56.55 42.19
N GLY A 50 25.65 57.30 41.09
CA GLY A 50 26.70 58.25 40.75
C GLY A 50 26.69 59.35 41.80
N ALA A 51 27.70 59.37 42.67
CA ALA A 51 28.00 60.54 43.49
C ALA A 51 28.94 61.45 42.70
N GLN A 52 28.35 62.39 41.95
CA GLN A 52 28.95 63.71 41.89
C GLN A 52 28.82 64.31 43.30
N ALA A 53 29.90 64.85 43.84
CA ALA A 53 29.82 65.67 45.04
C ALA A 53 28.97 66.90 44.72
N GLN A 54 27.73 66.90 45.20
CA GLN A 54 26.99 68.13 45.45
C GLN A 54 26.35 68.02 46.83
N VAL A 55 26.78 68.91 47.71
CA VAL A 55 26.13 69.23 48.98
C VAL A 55 24.66 69.52 48.69
N GLN A 56 23.75 68.74 49.27
CA GLN A 56 22.38 69.19 49.51
C GLN A 56 22.22 69.46 51.00
N ILE A 57 22.01 70.72 51.31
CA ILE A 57 21.26 71.14 52.50
C ILE A 57 19.83 70.65 52.27
N ASN A 58 19.32 69.86 53.21
CA ASN A 58 17.92 69.50 53.23
C ASN A 58 17.14 70.70 53.80
N ASP A 59 16.33 71.36 52.99
CA ASP A 59 15.29 72.32 53.44
C ASP A 59 13.88 71.73 53.31
N GLY A 60 13.73 70.41 53.48
CA GLY A 60 12.52 69.85 54.07
C GLY A 60 11.17 69.97 53.35
N THR A 61 11.03 70.35 52.07
CA THR A 61 9.72 70.27 51.38
C THR A 61 9.82 69.85 49.91
N GLY A 62 9.65 68.55 49.64
CA GLY A 62 9.69 68.04 48.26
C GLY A 62 8.42 68.34 47.46
N VAL A 63 8.55 68.89 46.25
CA VAL A 63 7.83 68.54 45.00
C VAL A 63 8.66 69.07 43.80
N PRO A 64 8.74 68.38 42.64
CA PRO A 64 9.66 68.70 41.55
C PRO A 64 9.03 69.49 40.39
N GLY A 65 9.76 70.44 39.80
CA GLY A 65 9.39 71.00 38.50
C GLY A 65 10.20 72.21 38.00
N ALA A 66 10.89 71.98 36.88
CA ALA A 66 11.43 72.93 35.88
C ALA A 66 12.71 73.73 36.22
N ASN A 67 13.69 73.55 35.33
CA ASN A 67 15.00 74.20 35.28
C ASN A 67 14.88 75.67 34.77
N PRO A 68 15.52 76.68 35.39
CA PRO A 68 15.74 77.98 34.75
C PRO A 68 17.22 78.27 34.44
N ALA A 69 17.42 79.06 33.39
CA ALA A 69 18.70 79.42 32.77
C ALA A 69 19.62 80.31 33.66
N PRO A 70 20.95 80.32 33.44
CA PRO A 70 21.88 81.17 34.18
C PRO A 70 21.73 82.64 33.75
N GLY A 71 21.16 83.48 34.62
CA GLY A 71 20.98 84.92 34.37
C GLY A 71 20.06 85.69 35.32
N ALA A 72 19.78 85.21 36.53
CA ALA A 72 18.92 85.92 37.49
C ALA A 72 19.76 86.56 38.62
N LEU A 73 19.72 87.89 38.67
CA LEU A 73 20.23 88.74 39.74
C LEU A 73 19.42 88.51 41.03
N VAL A 74 20.10 88.36 42.17
CA VAL A 74 19.48 88.38 43.50
C VAL A 74 19.96 89.63 44.25
N ASP A 75 18.96 90.36 44.74
CA ASP A 75 18.95 91.64 45.41
C ASP A 75 19.64 91.61 46.79
N LEU A 76 20.43 92.65 47.10
CA LEU A 76 21.35 92.75 48.25
C LEU A 76 20.82 93.62 49.40
N ASN A 77 19.50 93.82 49.52
CA ASN A 77 18.90 94.70 50.53
C ASN A 77 18.08 94.00 51.64
N SER A 78 18.56 92.88 52.19
CA SER A 78 17.98 92.32 53.42
C SER A 78 19.06 92.01 54.46
N THR A 79 19.10 92.85 55.49
CA THR A 79 19.96 92.72 56.67
C THR A 79 19.27 91.84 57.70
N GLN A 80 19.59 90.54 57.77
CA GLN A 80 19.79 89.77 59.02
C GLN A 80 20.04 88.25 58.78
N ARG A 81 21.26 87.81 59.18
CA ARG A 81 21.70 86.46 59.64
C ARG A 81 21.69 85.31 58.60
N GLY A 82 22.78 84.57 58.33
CA GLY A 82 24.15 84.60 58.82
C GLY A 82 24.96 83.43 58.24
N LEU A 83 26.15 83.71 57.71
CA LEU A 83 27.31 82.82 57.77
C LEU A 83 28.54 83.73 57.78
N LEU A 84 29.15 83.86 58.95
CA LEU A 84 30.35 84.65 59.16
C LEU A 84 31.50 84.02 58.37
N MET A 85 31.87 84.62 57.24
CA MET A 85 33.28 84.85 56.95
C MET A 85 33.52 86.35 57.14
N PRO A 86 34.34 86.74 58.14
CA PRO A 86 34.60 88.14 58.43
C PRO A 86 35.24 88.76 57.20
N ARG A 87 34.77 89.97 56.87
CA ARG A 87 35.43 90.96 56.03
C ARG A 87 36.93 90.66 55.94
N VAL A 88 37.39 90.02 54.86
CA VAL A 88 38.83 89.84 54.60
C VAL A 88 39.34 91.26 54.39
N ALA A 89 39.88 91.82 55.46
CA ALA A 89 40.60 93.06 55.40
C ALA A 89 41.87 92.74 54.62
N LEU A 90 42.01 93.31 53.41
CA LEU A 90 43.27 93.34 52.68
C LEU A 90 44.23 94.24 53.46
N THR A 91 44.78 93.74 54.57
CA THR A 91 45.72 94.46 55.42
C THR A 91 46.68 93.47 56.08
N ASP A 92 47.95 93.86 56.11
CA ASP A 92 49.10 93.12 56.63
C ASP A 92 48.85 92.58 58.05
N ALA A 93 49.19 91.31 58.30
CA ALA A 93 49.05 90.67 59.61
C ALA A 93 49.82 91.43 60.73
N ALA A 94 50.87 92.19 60.37
CA ALA A 94 51.60 93.06 61.31
C ALA A 94 50.77 94.25 61.85
N THR A 95 49.68 94.63 61.16
CA THR A 95 48.87 95.81 61.55
C THR A 95 47.77 95.50 62.58
N TRP A 96 47.49 94.22 62.85
CA TRP A 96 46.44 93.80 63.81
C TRP A 96 46.93 93.69 65.26
N THR A 97 48.18 94.04 65.55
CA THR A 97 48.74 94.08 66.92
C THR A 97 48.72 95.47 67.58
N LEU A 98 48.13 96.51 66.96
CA LEU A 98 47.95 97.83 67.58
C LEU A 98 46.52 98.06 68.10
N ALA A 99 46.42 98.19 69.42
CA ALA A 99 45.31 98.69 70.25
C ALA A 99 43.90 98.72 69.62
N GLY A 100 43.16 97.62 69.76
CA GLY A 100 41.71 97.61 69.56
C GLY A 100 41.12 96.31 69.02
N ASN A 101 41.91 95.49 68.30
CA ASN A 101 41.43 94.25 67.66
C ASN A 101 42.26 93.04 68.11
N THR A 102 41.71 92.16 68.96
CA THR A 102 42.32 90.85 69.27
C THR A 102 41.95 89.82 68.20
N PRO A 103 42.91 89.16 67.54
CA PRO A 103 42.64 88.02 66.65
C PRO A 103 41.82 86.94 67.37
N VAL A 104 40.72 86.52 66.75
CA VAL A 104 39.87 85.42 67.24
C VAL A 104 40.37 84.08 66.68
N GLU A 105 40.28 83.01 67.47
CA GLU A 105 40.70 81.68 67.04
C GLU A 105 39.91 81.24 65.79
N GLY A 106 40.62 80.77 64.76
CA GLY A 106 40.10 80.48 63.43
C GLY A 106 40.08 81.66 62.45
N MET A 107 40.48 82.88 62.85
CA MET A 107 40.59 84.03 61.94
C MET A 107 41.57 83.70 60.80
N VAL A 108 41.23 83.98 59.55
CA VAL A 108 42.07 83.69 58.37
C VAL A 108 42.45 85.00 57.68
N VAL A 109 43.73 85.21 57.38
CA VAL A 109 44.26 86.38 56.67
C VAL A 109 45.27 85.96 55.60
N PHE A 110 45.36 86.73 54.51
CA PHE A 110 46.41 86.55 53.51
C PHE A 110 47.62 87.40 53.91
N ASN A 111 48.73 86.75 54.28
CA ASN A 111 49.99 87.41 54.53
C ASN A 111 50.73 87.63 53.19
N THR A 112 50.93 88.88 52.78
CA THR A 112 51.55 89.23 51.49
C THR A 112 53.07 89.40 51.56
N LEU A 113 53.68 89.36 52.76
CA LEU A 113 55.11 89.60 52.96
C LEU A 113 55.74 88.47 53.80
N ALA A 114 56.78 87.83 53.26
CA ALA A 114 57.60 86.90 54.03
C ALA A 114 58.53 87.70 54.96
N SER A 115 58.22 87.79 56.26
CA SER A 115 59.09 88.48 57.23
C SER A 115 59.84 87.46 58.09
N SER A 116 61.17 87.52 58.09
CA SER A 116 62.11 86.60 58.75
C SER A 116 62.34 86.87 60.25
N GLY A 117 61.35 87.40 60.98
CA GLY A 117 61.47 87.74 62.40
C GLY A 117 60.44 87.06 63.32
N ALA A 118 60.94 86.32 64.32
CA ALA A 118 60.33 85.74 65.54
C ALA A 118 58.99 84.99 65.49
N ASN A 119 58.13 85.17 64.48
CA ASN A 119 56.82 84.51 64.37
C ASN A 119 56.64 83.66 63.10
N GLY A 120 57.68 83.54 62.25
CA GLY A 120 57.80 82.50 61.22
C GLY A 120 56.67 82.43 60.18
N LEU A 121 56.05 83.56 59.82
CA LEU A 121 54.90 83.58 58.92
C LEU A 121 55.36 83.52 57.45
N SER A 122 55.02 82.42 56.78
CA SER A 122 55.13 82.28 55.33
C SER A 122 54.16 83.26 54.64
N ALA A 123 54.55 83.77 53.47
CA ALA A 123 53.64 84.48 52.59
C ALA A 123 52.57 83.50 52.10
N GLY A 124 51.28 83.86 52.20
CA GLY A 124 50.16 82.98 51.90
C GLY A 124 49.01 83.11 52.89
N LEU A 125 48.04 82.22 52.80
CA LEU A 125 46.88 82.20 53.68
C LEU A 125 47.30 81.65 55.05
N VAL A 126 47.11 82.43 56.12
CA VAL A 126 47.43 82.05 57.51
C VAL A 126 46.18 82.15 58.39
N THR A 127 46.03 81.28 59.38
CA THR A 127 44.93 81.27 60.34
C THR A 127 45.40 81.41 61.79
N TRP A 128 44.67 82.12 62.64
CA TRP A 128 44.99 82.32 64.05
C TRP A 128 44.55 81.10 64.86
N LYS A 129 45.49 80.29 65.36
CA LYS A 129 45.22 79.07 66.13
C LYS A 129 46.18 78.95 67.30
N GLY A 130 45.67 78.71 68.52
CA GLY A 130 46.51 78.53 69.70
C GLY A 130 47.41 79.73 70.05
N GLY A 131 46.91 80.96 69.87
CA GLY A 131 47.62 82.20 70.22
C GLY A 131 48.71 82.64 69.24
N ARG A 132 48.83 82.01 68.06
CA ARG A 132 49.68 82.48 66.96
C ARG A 132 49.02 82.29 65.60
N TRP A 133 49.55 82.97 64.59
CA TRP A 133 49.22 82.74 63.19
C TRP A 133 49.95 81.48 62.68
N VAL A 134 49.23 80.58 62.02
CA VAL A 134 49.72 79.30 61.47
C VAL A 134 49.33 79.23 60.00
N SER A 135 50.19 78.72 59.12
CA SER A 135 49.85 78.59 57.70
C SER A 135 48.66 77.64 57.50
N VAL A 136 47.75 77.98 56.57
CA VAL A 136 46.63 77.10 56.21
C VAL A 136 47.11 75.90 55.38
N ASP A 137 48.34 75.98 54.84
CA ASP A 137 48.99 74.89 54.08
C ASP A 137 49.48 73.71 54.95
N ASP A 138 49.41 73.80 56.28
CA ASP A 138 49.73 72.69 57.21
C ASP A 138 48.61 71.62 57.25
N THR A 139 48.16 71.12 56.09
CA THR A 139 47.20 70.00 56.05
C THR A 139 47.95 68.69 56.33
N PRO A 140 47.78 68.04 57.51
CA PRO A 140 48.61 66.89 57.91
C PRO A 140 48.44 65.64 57.04
N TYR A 141 47.41 65.63 56.19
CA TYR A 141 46.98 64.46 55.43
C TYR A 141 47.14 64.61 53.92
N PHE A 142 47.79 65.64 53.40
CA PHE A 142 48.04 65.81 51.97
C PHE A 142 49.46 66.32 51.72
N HIS A 143 50.29 65.53 51.04
CA HIS A 143 51.71 65.77 50.81
C HIS A 143 52.05 65.57 49.33
N VAL A 144 52.77 66.52 48.73
CA VAL A 144 53.26 66.43 47.33
C VAL A 144 54.72 66.83 47.24
N ASN A 145 55.50 66.12 46.42
CA ASN A 145 56.91 66.39 46.20
C ASN A 145 57.20 66.68 44.73
N SER A 146 56.90 67.89 44.25
CA SER A 146 57.14 68.26 42.85
C SER A 146 58.59 68.68 42.58
N THR A 147 59.13 68.33 41.42
CA THR A 147 60.39 68.89 40.90
C THR A 147 60.22 70.27 40.25
N ALA A 148 58.99 70.79 40.15
CA ALA A 148 58.72 72.15 39.67
C ALA A 148 58.96 73.18 40.79
N VAL A 149 59.62 74.29 40.44
CA VAL A 149 59.99 75.35 41.39
C VAL A 149 58.75 75.94 42.06
N GLY A 150 58.69 75.87 43.40
CA GLY A 150 57.65 76.52 44.23
C GLY A 150 56.42 75.67 44.58
N ASN A 151 56.38 74.38 44.24
CA ASN A 151 55.18 73.53 44.39
C ASN A 151 55.39 72.27 45.27
N SER A 152 56.24 72.34 46.30
CA SER A 152 56.40 71.27 47.30
C SER A 152 55.98 71.78 48.68
N THR A 153 55.07 71.06 49.34
CA THR A 153 54.68 71.32 50.74
C THR A 153 55.85 70.90 51.64
N GLN A 154 56.53 71.86 52.28
CA GLN A 154 57.88 71.72 52.86
C GLN A 154 58.01 70.88 54.16
N ALA A 155 57.16 69.89 54.39
CA ALA A 155 57.34 68.92 55.46
C ALA A 155 56.85 67.54 55.02
N ASN A 156 57.44 67.01 53.94
CA ASN A 156 57.03 65.74 53.31
C ASN A 156 57.39 64.52 54.18
N SER A 157 56.60 64.25 55.22
CA SER A 157 56.75 63.06 56.05
C SER A 157 56.29 61.77 55.36
N GLY A 158 55.60 61.86 54.22
CA GLY A 158 55.09 60.71 53.46
C GLY A 158 55.51 60.68 51.99
N ALA A 159 55.50 61.80 51.26
CA ALA A 159 55.84 61.87 49.85
C ALA A 159 57.35 62.15 49.63
N THR A 160 58.22 61.15 49.83
CA THR A 160 59.69 61.34 49.76
C THR A 160 60.28 61.14 48.36
N GLY A 161 59.57 60.45 47.44
CA GLY A 161 60.02 60.28 46.05
C GLY A 161 59.83 61.54 45.19
N ALA A 162 60.69 61.77 44.20
CA ALA A 162 60.55 62.90 43.27
C ALA A 162 59.25 62.81 42.46
N ASN A 163 58.48 63.89 42.35
CA ASN A 163 57.14 63.96 41.75
C ASN A 163 56.07 63.06 42.41
N ALA A 164 56.25 62.66 43.67
CA ALA A 164 55.32 61.77 44.39
C ALA A 164 54.18 62.51 45.11
N MET A 165 53.13 61.77 45.47
CA MET A 165 51.95 62.24 46.21
C MET A 165 51.60 61.25 47.33
N ALA A 166 51.44 61.72 48.56
CA ALA A 166 51.02 60.92 49.71
C ALA A 166 49.85 61.60 50.45
N VAL A 167 48.76 60.89 50.69
CA VAL A 167 47.53 61.44 51.28
C VAL A 167 46.98 60.49 52.34
N GLY A 168 46.79 60.96 53.57
CA GLY A 168 46.34 60.18 54.73
C GLY A 168 47.38 60.03 55.86
N PRO A 169 46.97 59.64 57.08
CA PRO A 169 47.91 59.41 58.19
C PRO A 169 48.90 58.28 57.84
N GLY A 170 50.20 58.48 58.02
CA GLY A 170 51.21 57.44 57.80
C GLY A 170 51.39 56.97 56.34
N ALA A 171 50.72 57.59 55.36
CA ALA A 171 50.91 57.28 53.94
C ALA A 171 52.35 57.58 53.50
N ASN A 172 52.99 56.65 52.79
CA ASN A 172 54.38 56.72 52.36
C ASN A 172 54.51 56.46 50.84
N ALA A 173 54.79 57.52 50.08
CA ALA A 173 55.12 57.48 48.66
C ALA A 173 56.61 57.80 48.45
N SER A 174 57.49 56.79 48.60
CA SER A 174 58.95 56.95 48.49
C SER A 174 59.51 56.72 47.08
N GLY A 175 58.71 56.13 46.18
CA GLY A 175 59.11 55.94 44.79
C GLY A 175 58.99 57.22 43.94
N VAL A 176 59.83 57.34 42.91
CA VAL A 176 59.72 58.45 41.94
C VAL A 176 58.36 58.37 41.23
N SER A 177 57.63 59.49 41.19
CA SER A 177 56.28 59.61 40.64
C SER A 177 55.26 58.64 41.25
N ALA A 178 55.46 58.22 42.51
CA ALA A 178 54.57 57.31 43.21
C ALA A 178 53.36 58.04 43.83
N VAL A 179 52.25 57.31 44.03
CA VAL A 179 51.03 57.84 44.65
C VAL A 179 50.62 56.91 45.80
N ALA A 180 50.50 57.42 47.03
CA ALA A 180 49.97 56.69 48.18
C ALA A 180 48.76 57.44 48.77
N LEU A 181 47.58 56.82 48.83
CA LEU A 181 46.35 57.45 49.33
C LEU A 181 45.63 56.51 50.31
N GLY A 182 45.64 56.83 51.61
CA GLY A 182 44.99 56.05 52.67
C GLY A 182 45.86 55.95 53.93
N ASP A 183 45.25 55.55 55.05
CA ASP A 183 45.97 55.33 56.31
C ASP A 183 47.05 54.25 56.14
N THR A 184 48.33 54.61 56.33
CA THR A 184 49.49 53.71 56.17
C THR A 184 49.60 53.07 54.77
N ALA A 185 49.09 53.73 53.72
CA ALA A 185 49.30 53.29 52.33
C ALA A 185 50.79 53.44 51.92
N ASN A 186 51.39 52.44 51.28
CA ASN A 186 52.82 52.39 50.95
C ASN A 186 53.05 52.20 49.44
N ALA A 187 53.57 53.22 48.76
CA ALA A 187 54.00 53.17 47.36
C ALA A 187 55.51 53.42 47.26
N THR A 188 56.32 52.36 47.31
CA THR A 188 57.76 52.48 47.57
C THR A 188 58.64 52.43 46.32
N ALA A 189 58.11 51.95 45.19
CA ALA A 189 58.84 51.81 43.93
C ALA A 189 58.46 52.88 42.89
N VAL A 190 59.30 53.05 41.88
CA VAL A 190 59.10 54.03 40.79
C VAL A 190 57.77 53.80 40.08
N PHE A 191 56.97 54.85 39.87
CA PHE A 191 55.61 54.84 39.30
C PHE A 191 54.57 53.98 40.05
N ALA A 192 54.83 53.59 41.30
CA ALA A 192 53.91 52.76 42.07
C ALA A 192 52.69 53.56 42.56
N THR A 193 51.51 52.93 42.58
CA THR A 193 50.25 53.54 43.06
C THR A 193 49.62 52.67 44.13
N ALA A 194 49.50 53.15 45.36
CA ALA A 194 48.82 52.48 46.47
C ALA A 194 47.62 53.32 46.95
N VAL A 195 46.41 52.76 46.94
CA VAL A 195 45.18 53.45 47.34
C VAL A 195 44.35 52.55 48.26
N GLY A 196 44.16 52.96 49.52
CA GLY A 196 43.46 52.20 50.55
C GLY A 196 44.31 52.02 51.81
N ALA A 197 43.66 51.79 52.96
CA ALA A 197 44.37 51.64 54.22
C ALA A 197 45.30 50.40 54.17
N VAL A 198 46.59 50.58 54.50
CA VAL A 198 47.64 49.55 54.46
C VAL A 198 47.88 48.94 53.06
N ALA A 199 47.37 49.57 51.98
CA ALA A 199 47.68 49.14 50.61
C ALA A 199 49.18 49.28 50.34
N THR A 200 49.82 48.30 49.71
CA THR A 200 51.27 48.29 49.45
C THR A 200 51.54 48.01 47.97
N ALA A 201 52.09 48.99 47.26
CA ALA A 201 52.60 48.89 45.90
C ALA A 201 54.14 48.94 45.94
N GLY A 202 54.77 47.76 45.98
CA GLY A 202 56.21 47.58 46.19
C GLY A 202 57.04 47.31 44.92
N GLY A 203 56.39 47.01 43.80
CA GLY A 203 57.07 46.78 42.52
C GLY A 203 57.09 48.03 41.62
N VAL A 204 58.05 48.10 40.67
CA VAL A 204 58.12 49.20 39.69
C VAL A 204 56.84 49.21 38.84
N SER A 205 56.21 50.38 38.68
CA SER A 205 54.92 50.55 37.98
C SER A 205 53.80 49.65 38.51
N SER A 206 53.86 49.25 39.78
CA SER A 206 52.81 48.43 40.41
C SER A 206 51.62 49.27 40.88
N THR A 207 50.44 48.66 40.96
CA THR A 207 49.22 49.32 41.42
C THR A 207 48.52 48.45 42.46
N ALA A 208 48.28 48.97 43.67
CA ALA A 208 47.56 48.31 44.75
C ALA A 208 46.37 49.18 45.18
N ILE A 209 45.13 48.73 44.99
CA ILE A 209 43.92 49.49 45.31
C ILE A 209 42.99 48.63 46.18
N GLY A 210 42.80 49.01 47.44
CA GLY A 210 41.97 48.29 48.41
C GLY A 210 42.63 48.19 49.79
N ASN A 211 41.84 47.91 50.83
CA ASN A 211 42.38 47.71 52.18
C ASN A 211 43.31 46.48 52.21
N VAL A 212 44.57 46.67 52.60
CA VAL A 212 45.60 45.62 52.62
C VAL A 212 45.88 45.00 51.23
N ALA A 213 45.57 45.70 50.14
CA ALA A 213 45.97 45.23 48.80
C ALA A 213 47.50 45.25 48.65
N GLN A 214 48.10 44.21 48.08
CA GLN A 214 49.56 44.06 47.98
C GLN A 214 49.98 43.74 46.53
N ALA A 215 50.73 44.64 45.91
CA ALA A 215 51.34 44.45 44.59
C ALA A 215 52.88 44.53 44.70
N PHE A 216 53.54 43.39 44.82
CA PHE A 216 54.99 43.31 45.05
C PHE A 216 55.83 43.24 43.76
N GLY A 217 55.26 42.71 42.68
CA GLY A 217 55.98 42.50 41.42
C GLY A 217 56.04 43.75 40.54
N THR A 218 57.04 43.81 39.65
CA THR A 218 57.10 44.84 38.59
C THR A 218 55.87 44.73 37.68
N ASN A 219 55.19 45.84 37.38
CA ASN A 219 53.92 45.89 36.65
C ASN A 219 52.78 45.06 37.30
N ALA A 220 52.89 44.66 38.56
CA ALA A 220 51.85 43.93 39.26
C ALA A 220 50.67 44.85 39.62
N THR A 221 49.45 44.32 39.51
CA THR A 221 48.21 45.04 39.81
C THR A 221 47.39 44.24 40.81
N ALA A 222 47.11 44.79 41.99
CA ALA A 222 46.27 44.20 43.04
C ALA A 222 45.07 45.13 43.30
N ILE A 223 43.84 44.67 43.09
CA ILE A 223 42.62 45.50 43.23
C ILE A 223 41.55 44.76 44.05
N GLY A 224 41.34 45.15 45.29
CA GLY A 224 40.39 44.53 46.21
C GLY A 224 40.94 44.47 47.63
N ALA A 225 40.09 44.18 48.61
CA ALA A 225 40.57 43.97 49.98
C ALA A 225 41.40 42.67 50.07
N ASN A 226 42.52 42.70 50.78
CA ASN A 226 43.39 41.54 50.99
C ASN A 226 43.90 40.84 49.71
N THR A 227 43.95 41.52 48.57
CA THR A 227 44.49 40.96 47.31
C THR A 227 46.00 40.91 47.32
N THR A 228 46.60 39.90 46.69
CA THR A 228 48.07 39.77 46.56
C THR A 228 48.48 39.47 45.12
N ALA A 229 49.30 40.34 44.54
CA ALA A 229 49.95 40.19 43.24
C ALA A 229 51.47 40.18 43.44
N VAL A 230 52.12 39.02 43.37
CA VAL A 230 53.49 38.82 43.88
C VAL A 230 54.57 39.05 42.83
N ALA A 231 54.40 38.52 41.62
CA ALA A 231 55.44 38.44 40.59
C ALA A 231 55.22 39.45 39.45
N THR A 232 56.17 39.50 38.52
CA THR A 232 56.13 40.42 37.36
C THR A 232 54.89 40.24 36.51
N SER A 233 54.26 41.35 36.12
CA SER A 233 53.09 41.41 35.24
C SER A 233 51.89 40.56 35.73
N THR A 234 51.70 40.51 37.05
CA THR A 234 50.55 39.83 37.66
C THR A 234 49.34 40.73 37.81
N LEU A 235 48.14 40.16 37.77
CA LEU A 235 46.89 40.85 38.05
C LEU A 235 46.07 40.05 39.05
N ALA A 236 45.82 40.59 40.25
CA ALA A 236 44.90 40.02 41.23
C ALA A 236 43.78 41.02 41.50
N ALA A 237 42.53 40.69 41.17
CA ALA A 237 41.39 41.58 41.40
C ALA A 237 40.20 40.85 42.04
N GLY A 238 39.66 41.38 43.14
CA GLY A 238 38.57 40.77 43.94
C GLY A 238 39.03 40.44 45.37
N ASP A 239 38.13 40.43 46.37
CA ASP A 239 38.52 40.19 47.77
C ASP A 239 39.32 38.88 47.94
N ARG A 240 40.52 38.96 48.54
CA ARG A 240 41.45 37.82 48.74
C ARG A 240 41.95 37.13 47.46
N ALA A 241 41.86 37.76 46.29
CA ALA A 241 42.46 37.22 45.06
C ALA A 241 43.99 37.15 45.16
N SER A 242 44.59 36.07 44.67
CA SER A 242 46.04 35.83 44.72
C SER A 242 46.62 35.41 43.37
N ALA A 243 47.50 36.24 42.81
CA ALA A 243 48.31 35.96 41.63
C ALA A 243 49.79 35.89 42.03
N SER A 244 50.37 34.68 42.03
CA SER A 244 51.64 34.42 42.74
C SER A 244 52.89 34.35 41.87
N ASP A 245 52.76 34.15 40.56
CA ASP A 245 53.90 33.85 39.65
C ASP A 245 53.77 34.66 38.34
N ILE A 246 54.82 34.71 37.52
CA ILE A 246 54.95 35.63 36.36
C ILE A 246 53.76 35.49 35.41
N ASN A 247 53.16 36.62 35.00
CA ASN A 247 52.00 36.69 34.12
C ASN A 247 50.72 36.01 34.66
N ALA A 248 50.65 35.66 35.95
CA ALA A 248 49.46 35.07 36.53
C ALA A 248 48.33 36.11 36.69
N THR A 249 47.10 35.70 36.43
CA THR A 249 45.90 36.56 36.51
C THR A 249 44.82 35.89 37.36
N ALA A 250 44.41 36.50 38.47
CA ALA A 250 43.37 36.06 39.38
C ALA A 250 42.23 37.11 39.43
N LEU A 251 41.00 36.76 39.06
CA LEU A 251 39.86 37.68 38.91
C LEU A 251 38.59 37.14 39.59
N GLY A 252 38.22 37.69 40.74
CA GLY A 252 37.08 37.28 41.57
C GLY A 252 37.49 37.01 43.02
N ALA A 253 36.52 36.91 43.92
CA ALA A 253 36.80 36.68 45.34
C ALA A 253 37.44 35.29 45.56
N ASN A 254 38.44 35.22 46.46
CA ASN A 254 39.18 33.99 46.80
C ASN A 254 39.82 33.24 45.61
N THR A 255 40.04 33.92 44.48
CA THR A 255 40.67 33.32 43.28
C THR A 255 42.16 33.12 43.46
N ARG A 256 42.69 32.04 42.87
CA ARG A 256 44.09 31.63 43.04
C ARG A 256 44.72 31.26 41.71
N ALA A 257 45.57 32.13 41.17
CA ALA A 257 46.43 31.87 40.03
C ALA A 257 47.88 31.70 40.52
N LEU A 258 48.27 30.45 40.81
CA LEU A 258 49.46 30.15 41.63
C LEU A 258 50.74 29.89 40.82
N LYS A 259 50.64 29.71 39.50
CA LYS A 259 51.75 29.33 38.63
C LYS A 259 51.92 30.26 37.43
N LYS A 260 53.09 30.21 36.80
CA LYS A 260 53.44 31.01 35.62
C LYS A 260 52.36 30.95 34.53
N SER A 261 51.97 32.13 34.03
CA SER A 261 50.96 32.32 32.97
C SER A 261 49.61 31.65 33.26
N SER A 262 49.28 31.43 34.53
CA SER A 262 47.98 30.86 34.92
C SER A 262 46.88 31.92 34.96
N LEU A 263 45.65 31.54 34.64
CA LEU A 263 44.46 32.39 34.69
C LEU A 263 43.40 31.73 35.57
N ALA A 264 43.01 32.37 36.66
CA ALA A 264 41.88 31.97 37.49
C ALA A 264 40.83 33.08 37.51
N ALA A 265 39.60 32.81 37.07
CA ALA A 265 38.53 33.81 37.12
C ALA A 265 37.19 33.19 37.57
N GLY A 266 36.51 33.82 38.53
CA GLY A 266 35.29 33.33 39.19
C GLY A 266 35.50 33.00 40.66
N ASP A 267 34.47 33.13 41.51
CA ASP A 267 34.62 32.92 42.96
C ASP A 267 35.30 31.58 43.29
N SER A 268 36.37 31.64 44.08
CA SER A 268 37.13 30.45 44.50
C SER A 268 37.76 29.62 43.35
N ALA A 269 37.89 30.17 42.13
CA ALA A 269 38.59 29.51 41.02
C ALA A 269 40.09 29.32 41.33
N ASN A 270 40.64 28.18 40.95
CA ASN A 270 42.01 27.78 41.29
C ASN A 270 42.76 27.22 40.07
N ALA A 271 43.74 27.98 39.59
CA ALA A 271 44.68 27.57 38.55
C ALA A 271 46.06 27.32 39.17
N ASN A 272 46.42 26.05 39.35
CA ASN A 272 47.63 25.59 40.05
C ASN A 272 48.65 24.88 39.13
N GLY A 273 48.40 24.84 37.82
CA GLY A 273 49.36 24.37 36.81
C GLY A 273 49.98 25.52 36.00
N ILE A 274 51.15 25.29 35.41
CA ILE A 274 51.78 26.23 34.48
C ILE A 274 50.89 26.36 33.24
N ASN A 275 50.63 27.58 32.76
CA ASN A 275 49.68 27.87 31.67
C ASN A 275 48.24 27.35 31.91
N ALA A 276 47.88 27.02 33.16
CA ALA A 276 46.56 26.50 33.48
C ALA A 276 45.51 27.62 33.49
N THR A 277 44.29 27.31 33.06
CA THR A 277 43.18 28.27 33.02
C THR A 277 41.96 27.69 33.72
N ALA A 278 41.49 28.35 34.78
CA ALA A 278 40.28 28.02 35.53
C ALA A 278 39.27 29.17 35.43
N LEU A 279 38.12 28.95 34.79
CA LEU A 279 37.09 29.96 34.54
C LEU A 279 35.72 29.47 35.05
N GLY A 280 35.18 30.07 36.11
CA GLY A 280 33.93 29.68 36.76
C GLY A 280 34.10 29.54 38.26
N ALA A 281 33.00 29.62 39.01
CA ALA A 281 33.05 29.43 40.45
C ALA A 281 33.58 28.02 40.79
N ASN A 282 34.49 27.90 41.75
CA ASN A 282 35.09 26.62 42.15
C ASN A 282 35.80 25.82 41.02
N ALA A 283 36.08 26.44 39.86
CA ALA A 283 36.80 25.78 38.76
C ALA A 283 38.24 25.46 39.17
N GLN A 284 38.74 24.27 38.82
CA GLN A 284 40.02 23.74 39.28
C GLN A 284 40.87 23.23 38.12
N ALA A 285 41.84 24.02 37.67
CA ALA A 285 42.85 23.62 36.70
C ALA A 285 44.18 23.35 37.44
N GLN A 286 44.39 22.10 37.89
CA GLN A 286 45.44 21.78 38.86
C GLN A 286 46.77 21.30 38.23
N ALA A 287 46.76 20.91 36.95
CA ALA A 287 47.93 20.40 36.25
C ALA A 287 48.36 21.32 35.11
N ASP A 288 49.58 21.12 34.59
CA ASP A 288 50.16 21.97 33.55
C ASP A 288 49.33 21.93 32.25
N SER A 289 49.11 23.11 31.66
CA SER A 289 48.29 23.34 30.48
C SER A 289 46.84 22.84 30.60
N ALA A 290 46.33 22.65 31.83
CA ALA A 290 44.96 22.25 32.05
C ALA A 290 43.98 23.42 31.87
N LEU A 291 42.80 23.16 31.29
CA LEU A 291 41.74 24.14 31.10
C LEU A 291 40.45 23.64 31.76
N ALA A 292 39.99 24.32 32.81
CA ALA A 292 38.73 24.06 33.50
C ALA A 292 37.77 25.25 33.32
N VAL A 293 36.62 25.05 32.68
CA VAL A 293 35.63 26.10 32.40
C VAL A 293 34.25 25.66 32.85
N GLY A 294 33.65 26.34 33.84
CA GLY A 294 32.33 26.03 34.40
C GLY A 294 32.37 25.89 35.92
N ASP A 295 31.20 25.99 36.56
CA ASP A 295 31.07 25.87 38.01
C ASP A 295 31.49 24.46 38.48
N GLY A 296 32.48 24.38 39.36
CA GLY A 296 33.05 23.12 39.85
C GLY A 296 33.75 22.25 38.79
N ALA A 297 34.03 22.77 37.59
CA ALA A 297 34.78 22.05 36.56
C ALA A 297 36.20 21.73 37.06
N LYS A 298 36.69 20.52 36.80
CA LYS A 298 37.95 20.00 37.32
C LYS A 298 38.80 19.39 36.20
N ALA A 299 39.94 20.01 35.92
CA ALA A 299 40.98 19.50 35.03
C ALA A 299 42.24 19.23 35.85
N THR A 300 42.46 17.97 36.24
CA THR A 300 43.61 17.54 37.07
C THR A 300 44.64 16.72 36.33
N GLY A 301 44.35 16.26 35.10
CA GLY A 301 45.35 15.66 34.23
C GLY A 301 46.19 16.72 33.52
N ALA A 302 47.45 16.40 33.20
CA ALA A 302 48.29 17.26 32.38
C ALA A 302 47.67 17.46 30.99
N SER A 303 47.60 18.70 30.50
CA SER A 303 46.92 19.06 29.24
C SER A 303 45.45 18.60 29.16
N ALA A 304 44.77 18.46 30.30
CA ALA A 304 43.37 18.06 30.34
C ALA A 304 42.41 19.23 30.12
N LEU A 305 41.26 18.96 29.50
CA LEU A 305 40.23 19.93 29.17
C LEU A 305 38.91 19.56 29.86
N GLY A 306 38.47 20.32 30.85
CA GLY A 306 37.16 20.19 31.49
C GLY A 306 36.27 21.40 31.19
N ILE A 307 35.15 21.23 30.49
CA ILE A 307 34.19 22.31 30.18
C ILE A 307 32.78 21.87 30.60
N GLY A 308 32.11 22.63 31.48
CA GLY A 308 30.75 22.39 31.95
C GLY A 308 30.67 22.23 33.48
N THR A 309 29.46 22.42 34.03
CA THR A 309 29.24 22.33 35.49
C THR A 309 29.57 20.93 36.01
N GLY A 310 30.57 20.84 36.88
CA GLY A 310 31.05 19.58 37.44
C GLY A 310 31.73 18.63 36.45
N ALA A 311 32.19 19.11 35.28
CA ALA A 311 32.96 18.29 34.35
C ALA A 311 34.32 17.88 34.96
N VAL A 312 34.76 16.63 34.81
CA VAL A 312 35.98 16.09 35.43
C VAL A 312 36.89 15.45 34.39
N ALA A 313 37.96 16.15 34.01
CA ALA A 313 39.03 15.65 33.15
C ALA A 313 40.27 15.32 34.02
N SER A 314 40.36 14.10 34.54
CA SER A 314 41.45 13.69 35.45
C SER A 314 42.57 12.89 34.78
N GLY A 315 42.33 12.34 33.58
CA GLY A 315 43.37 11.68 32.79
C GLY A 315 44.30 12.66 32.09
N ALA A 316 45.55 12.28 31.85
CA ALA A 316 46.46 13.07 31.00
C ALA A 316 45.91 13.17 29.57
N GLN A 317 45.96 14.37 28.97
CA GLN A 317 45.42 14.67 27.64
C GLN A 317 43.93 14.31 27.48
N SER A 318 43.17 14.27 28.58
CA SER A 318 41.75 13.93 28.56
C SER A 318 40.88 15.14 28.26
N VAL A 319 39.70 14.89 27.68
CA VAL A 319 38.71 15.92 27.33
C VAL A 319 37.37 15.55 27.95
N SER A 320 36.81 16.42 28.78
CA SER A 320 35.47 16.31 29.38
C SER A 320 34.66 17.56 29.04
N VAL A 321 33.59 17.43 28.26
CA VAL A 321 32.74 18.56 27.85
C VAL A 321 31.27 18.24 28.11
N GLY A 322 30.63 18.93 29.04
CA GLY A 322 29.23 18.73 29.44
C GLY A 322 29.06 18.65 30.96
N SER A 323 27.84 18.89 31.45
CA SER A 323 27.60 18.83 32.89
C SER A 323 27.80 17.40 33.42
N GLY A 324 28.63 17.24 34.44
CA GLY A 324 28.99 15.95 35.03
C GLY A 324 29.71 14.97 34.08
N ALA A 325 30.21 15.41 32.92
CA ALA A 325 31.04 14.59 32.05
C ALA A 325 32.35 14.22 32.75
N SER A 326 32.83 12.98 32.60
CA SER A 326 34.02 12.48 33.31
C SER A 326 34.92 11.64 32.40
N ALA A 327 36.09 12.18 32.07
CA ALA A 327 37.16 11.50 31.34
C ALA A 327 38.32 11.24 32.33
N SER A 328 38.33 10.07 32.96
CA SER A 328 39.21 9.80 34.10
C SER A 328 40.53 9.12 33.75
N ALA A 329 40.66 8.61 32.54
CA ALA A 329 41.84 7.90 32.04
C ALA A 329 42.59 8.67 30.94
N GLY A 330 43.84 8.30 30.65
CA GLY A 330 44.68 8.99 29.67
C GLY A 330 44.11 8.92 28.24
N ASN A 331 44.29 9.99 27.45
CA ASN A 331 43.81 10.08 26.06
C ASN A 331 42.29 9.80 25.89
N SER A 332 41.48 10.06 26.92
CA SER A 332 40.04 9.79 26.91
C SER A 332 39.22 11.04 26.58
N ILE A 333 38.07 10.86 25.92
CA ILE A 333 37.18 11.94 25.49
C ILE A 333 35.75 11.65 25.95
N ALA A 334 35.23 12.40 26.92
CA ALA A 334 33.84 12.36 27.38
C ALA A 334 33.10 13.66 27.00
N ILE A 335 32.13 13.61 26.08
CA ILE A 335 31.37 14.78 25.62
C ILE A 335 29.88 14.52 25.78
N GLY A 336 29.19 15.24 26.66
CA GLY A 336 27.75 15.12 26.90
C GLY A 336 27.38 15.13 28.39
N LEU A 337 26.09 15.31 28.69
CA LEU A 337 25.58 15.25 30.06
C LEU A 337 25.88 13.87 30.66
N ARG A 338 26.70 13.82 31.72
CA ARG A 338 27.11 12.59 32.43
C ARG A 338 27.77 11.51 31.54
N ALA A 339 28.43 11.91 30.45
CA ALA A 339 29.27 11.00 29.68
C ALA A 339 30.44 10.50 30.54
N GLN A 340 30.78 9.21 30.50
CA GLN A 340 31.82 8.61 31.35
C GLN A 340 32.81 7.77 30.54
N VAL A 341 34.10 8.10 30.67
CA VAL A 341 35.20 7.33 30.06
C VAL A 341 36.26 7.01 31.11
N PRO A 342 36.12 5.88 31.81
CA PRO A 342 37.15 5.37 32.72
C PRO A 342 38.30 4.63 32.02
N ALA A 343 38.21 4.35 30.72
CA ALA A 343 39.23 3.63 29.96
C ALA A 343 40.19 4.56 29.19
N ILE A 344 41.44 4.12 28.99
CA ILE A 344 42.44 4.85 28.19
C ILE A 344 42.08 4.83 26.70
N GLU A 345 42.50 5.86 25.95
CA GLU A 345 42.36 5.93 24.48
C GLU A 345 40.92 5.75 23.97
N SER A 346 39.95 6.21 24.74
CA SER A 346 38.53 5.87 24.54
C SER A 346 37.64 7.11 24.43
N ILE A 347 36.49 6.95 23.77
CA ILE A 347 35.59 8.05 23.44
C ILE A 347 34.17 7.72 23.92
N ALA A 348 33.52 8.65 24.63
CA ALA A 348 32.09 8.67 24.90
C ALA A 348 31.50 10.02 24.46
N ILE A 349 30.57 10.03 23.53
CA ILE A 349 29.91 11.26 23.03
C ILE A 349 28.40 11.09 23.10
N GLY A 350 27.72 11.76 24.02
CA GLY A 350 26.27 11.74 24.18
C GLY A 350 25.85 11.79 25.65
N ARG A 351 24.57 12.04 25.89
CA ARG A 351 24.01 11.96 27.25
C ARG A 351 24.12 10.51 27.74
N ASP A 352 24.72 10.30 28.92
CA ASP A 352 24.87 9.00 29.57
C ASP A 352 25.64 7.95 28.75
N ALA A 353 26.42 8.38 27.76
CA ALA A 353 27.32 7.48 27.05
C ALA A 353 28.43 7.00 28.01
N GLN A 354 28.67 5.70 28.04
CA GLN A 354 29.70 5.10 28.90
C GLN A 354 30.65 4.23 28.08
N THR A 355 31.96 4.35 28.35
CA THR A 355 33.00 3.61 27.63
C THR A 355 34.04 3.03 28.57
N TYR A 356 33.93 1.73 28.86
CA TYR A 356 34.78 1.02 29.83
C TYR A 356 35.92 0.18 29.22
N GLY A 357 35.89 -0.10 27.90
CA GLY A 357 36.95 -0.85 27.19
C GLY A 357 38.03 0.07 26.60
N GLN A 358 39.29 -0.37 26.60
CA GLN A 358 40.40 0.37 25.98
C GLN A 358 40.24 0.47 24.46
N GLY A 359 40.40 1.66 23.89
CA GLY A 359 40.25 1.87 22.45
C GLY A 359 38.80 1.81 21.96
N SER A 360 37.83 1.86 22.88
CA SER A 360 36.41 1.80 22.54
C SER A 360 35.82 3.18 22.21
N VAL A 361 34.74 3.16 21.45
CA VAL A 361 33.96 4.34 21.06
C VAL A 361 32.49 4.11 21.39
N SER A 362 31.91 4.97 22.24
CA SER A 362 30.47 5.05 22.51
C SER A 362 29.95 6.40 22.05
N MET A 363 28.99 6.43 21.13
CA MET A 363 28.40 7.66 20.59
C MET A 363 26.88 7.56 20.54
N GLY A 364 26.18 8.55 21.06
CA GLY A 364 24.73 8.56 21.20
C GLY A 364 24.27 8.50 22.65
N THR A 365 22.96 8.61 22.84
CA THR A 365 22.37 8.65 24.19
C THR A 365 22.33 7.25 24.80
N GLY A 366 22.98 7.05 25.96
CA GLY A 366 23.04 5.76 26.64
C GLY A 366 23.86 4.68 25.93
N ALA A 367 24.65 5.05 24.90
CA ALA A 367 25.53 4.10 24.22
C ALA A 367 26.58 3.53 25.21
N GLY A 368 26.73 2.20 25.24
CA GLY A 368 27.61 1.49 26.18
C GLY A 368 27.20 1.58 27.65
N GLN A 369 25.98 2.06 27.95
CA GLN A 369 25.51 2.19 29.33
C GLN A 369 25.42 0.81 30.00
N GLY A 370 25.90 0.68 31.24
CA GLY A 370 25.81 -0.57 32.01
C GLY A 370 26.84 -1.64 31.63
N THR A 371 27.79 -1.31 30.76
CA THR A 371 28.94 -2.18 30.45
C THR A 371 29.91 -2.15 31.65
N THR A 372 30.37 -3.30 32.17
CA THR A 372 31.14 -3.37 33.45
C THR A 372 32.53 -3.98 33.36
N GLY A 373 33.12 -4.10 32.16
CA GLY A 373 34.44 -4.71 31.98
C GLY A 373 35.60 -3.71 32.11
N SER A 374 36.46 -3.85 33.12
CA SER A 374 37.70 -3.07 33.28
C SER A 374 38.98 -3.91 33.11
N GLY A 375 38.96 -4.95 32.28
CA GLY A 375 40.14 -5.80 32.04
C GLY A 375 40.17 -6.49 30.68
N GLY A 376 40.91 -5.91 29.72
CA GLY A 376 41.24 -6.53 28.42
C GLY A 376 41.24 -5.55 27.23
N ASN A 377 42.01 -5.86 26.17
CA ASN A 377 42.06 -5.12 24.90
C ASN A 377 40.70 -5.19 24.18
N PHE A 378 39.86 -4.14 24.25
CA PHE A 378 38.52 -4.18 23.64
C PHE A 378 38.20 -2.92 22.84
N ALA A 379 38.37 -2.99 21.51
CA ALA A 379 38.00 -1.98 20.53
C ALA A 379 36.50 -2.04 20.16
N ASN A 380 35.62 -1.85 21.13
CA ASN A 380 34.17 -1.85 20.90
C ASN A 380 33.72 -0.55 20.22
N VAL A 381 32.73 -0.64 19.34
CA VAL A 381 32.14 0.51 18.64
C VAL A 381 30.64 0.51 18.88
N TYR A 382 30.15 1.39 19.74
CA TYR A 382 28.74 1.56 20.06
C TYR A 382 28.25 2.91 19.54
N ILE A 383 27.37 2.93 18.54
CA ILE A 383 26.89 4.16 17.91
C ILE A 383 25.37 4.14 17.78
N GLY A 384 24.66 4.95 18.56
CA GLY A 384 23.21 5.09 18.51
C GLY A 384 22.56 5.28 19.89
N TYR A 385 21.23 5.26 19.92
CA TYR A 385 20.49 5.27 21.18
C TYR A 385 20.61 3.90 21.84
N ILE A 386 21.15 3.83 23.06
CA ILE A 386 21.37 2.61 23.87
C ILE A 386 22.08 1.46 23.12
N ALA A 387 22.87 1.77 22.10
CA ALA A 387 23.67 0.78 21.39
C ALA A 387 24.72 0.18 22.35
N GLY A 388 24.88 -1.15 22.35
CA GLY A 388 25.85 -1.81 23.25
C GLY A 388 25.51 -1.74 24.73
N ALA A 389 24.30 -1.28 25.11
CA ALA A 389 23.92 -1.18 26.51
C ALA A 389 23.87 -2.57 27.17
N ASN A 390 24.30 -2.65 28.43
CA ASN A 390 24.39 -3.87 29.26
C ASN A 390 25.22 -5.02 28.65
N SER A 391 25.99 -4.75 27.61
CA SER A 391 26.81 -5.76 26.95
C SER A 391 28.12 -5.95 27.71
N GLY A 392 28.53 -7.19 27.96
CA GLY A 392 29.83 -7.47 28.60
C GLY A 392 29.85 -7.54 30.12
N THR A 393 28.93 -8.31 30.72
CA THR A 393 29.13 -8.79 32.11
C THR A 393 30.30 -9.80 32.22
N ASN A 394 30.81 -10.35 31.11
CA ASN A 394 32.06 -11.12 31.04
C ASN A 394 32.69 -11.08 29.63
N SER A 395 33.85 -10.45 29.45
CA SER A 395 34.75 -10.64 28.29
C SER A 395 34.32 -10.18 26.88
N ALA A 396 33.24 -9.41 26.71
CA ALA A 396 32.76 -8.94 25.39
C ALA A 396 33.75 -7.98 24.69
N ALA A 397 34.59 -8.56 23.82
CA ALA A 397 35.59 -7.91 22.99
C ALA A 397 35.06 -7.70 21.57
N GLY A 398 35.48 -6.63 20.89
CA GLY A 398 35.30 -6.51 19.44
C GLY A 398 33.84 -6.39 18.98
N ILE A 399 32.96 -5.84 19.82
CA ILE A 399 31.55 -5.64 19.47
C ILE A 399 31.40 -4.35 18.67
N VAL A 400 30.82 -4.45 17.48
CA VAL A 400 30.40 -3.29 16.67
C VAL A 400 28.88 -3.21 16.73
N ALA A 401 28.31 -2.32 17.53
CA ALA A 401 26.87 -2.10 17.61
C ALA A 401 26.48 -0.70 17.10
N ILE A 402 25.79 -0.62 15.95
CA ILE A 402 25.44 0.65 15.30
C ILE A 402 23.95 0.69 15.00
N GLY A 403 23.20 1.56 15.67
CA GLY A 403 21.76 1.74 15.49
C GLY A 403 21.00 1.96 16.79
N TYR A 404 19.68 2.04 16.70
CA TYR A 404 18.80 2.09 17.88
C TYR A 404 18.82 0.74 18.59
N ALA A 405 19.27 0.67 19.84
CA ALA A 405 19.32 -0.55 20.65
C ALA A 405 20.03 -1.75 19.99
N ALA A 406 20.92 -1.50 19.04
CA ALA A 406 21.77 -2.51 18.44
C ALA A 406 22.69 -3.11 19.51
N GLY A 407 22.87 -4.43 19.48
CA GLY A 407 23.78 -5.14 20.38
C GLY A 407 23.55 -4.85 21.86
N ASN A 408 22.30 -4.62 22.27
CA ASN A 408 21.91 -4.47 23.68
C ASN A 408 21.82 -5.87 24.34
N ASN A 409 22.30 -6.00 25.57
CA ASN A 409 22.39 -7.26 26.33
C ASN A 409 23.23 -8.35 25.64
N VAL A 410 24.35 -7.99 25.01
CA VAL A 410 25.22 -8.96 24.33
C VAL A 410 26.18 -9.61 25.32
N ALA A 411 26.19 -10.95 25.33
CA ALA A 411 27.09 -11.75 26.18
C ALA A 411 28.34 -12.26 25.46
N GLY A 412 28.34 -12.32 24.11
CA GLY A 412 29.45 -12.84 23.31
C GLY A 412 30.48 -11.81 22.87
N ARG A 413 31.42 -12.24 22.02
CA ARG A 413 32.58 -11.48 21.48
C ARG A 413 32.57 -11.38 19.96
N ASP A 414 33.40 -10.51 19.42
CA ASP A 414 33.78 -10.37 18.00
C ASP A 414 32.57 -10.32 17.04
N SER A 415 31.51 -9.63 17.48
CA SER A 415 30.21 -9.62 16.81
C SER A 415 29.88 -8.23 16.27
N ALA A 416 29.21 -8.16 15.12
CA ALA A 416 28.79 -6.90 14.50
C ALA A 416 27.27 -6.85 14.32
N PHE A 417 26.65 -5.82 14.86
CA PHE A 417 25.22 -5.58 14.89
C PHE A 417 24.91 -4.19 14.35
N ILE A 418 24.39 -4.10 13.14
CA ILE A 418 24.12 -2.83 12.47
C ILE A 418 22.65 -2.75 12.07
N GLY A 419 21.90 -1.85 12.68
CA GLY A 419 20.46 -1.66 12.46
C GLY A 419 19.68 -1.49 13.77
N SER A 420 18.39 -1.18 13.66
CA SER A 420 17.52 -1.07 14.84
C SER A 420 17.33 -2.45 15.49
N ASN A 421 17.63 -2.61 16.78
CA ASN A 421 17.57 -3.86 17.54
C ASN A 421 18.35 -5.04 16.93
N ALA A 422 19.31 -4.78 16.04
CA ALA A 422 20.17 -5.84 15.50
C ALA A 422 20.95 -6.48 16.66
N GLY A 423 21.01 -7.81 16.73
CA GLY A 423 21.76 -8.54 17.78
C GLY A 423 21.31 -8.27 19.22
N ASN A 424 20.11 -7.74 19.41
CA ASN A 424 19.55 -7.54 20.75
C ASN A 424 19.35 -8.90 21.45
N ASP A 425 19.76 -9.02 22.71
CA ASP A 425 19.77 -10.27 23.48
C ASP A 425 20.59 -11.41 22.83
N SER A 426 21.62 -11.06 22.05
CA SER A 426 22.49 -12.04 21.40
C SER A 426 23.55 -12.60 22.37
N SER A 427 23.65 -13.92 22.46
CA SER A 427 24.74 -14.63 23.14
C SER A 427 25.54 -15.50 22.15
N GLY A 428 26.82 -15.73 22.43
CA GLY A 428 27.72 -16.44 21.52
C GLY A 428 28.60 -15.50 20.69
N ASP A 429 29.72 -16.02 20.22
CA ASP A 429 30.81 -15.28 19.60
C ASP A 429 30.68 -15.23 18.07
N SER A 430 31.28 -14.22 17.45
CA SER A 430 31.34 -14.08 15.98
C SER A 430 29.97 -14.04 15.28
N ASN A 431 29.01 -13.35 15.87
CA ASN A 431 27.68 -13.16 15.30
C ASN A 431 27.60 -11.85 14.50
N TYR A 432 27.03 -11.91 13.31
CA TYR A 432 26.98 -10.79 12.37
C TYR A 432 25.53 -10.53 11.99
N ALA A 433 24.94 -9.45 12.47
CA ALA A 433 23.57 -9.06 12.16
C ALA A 433 23.48 -7.67 11.53
N PHE A 434 22.92 -7.57 10.34
CA PHE A 434 22.76 -6.31 9.62
C PHE A 434 21.30 -6.16 9.14
N GLY A 435 20.58 -5.20 9.68
CA GLY A 435 19.15 -4.96 9.41
C GLY A 435 18.33 -4.71 10.67
N SER A 436 17.07 -4.32 10.50
CA SER A 436 16.16 -4.11 11.64
C SER A 436 15.76 -5.47 12.25
N ASN A 437 15.97 -5.63 13.55
CA ASN A 437 15.76 -6.86 14.34
C ASN A 437 16.53 -8.09 13.76
N ALA A 438 17.58 -7.86 12.97
CA ALA A 438 18.42 -8.94 12.48
C ALA A 438 19.13 -9.62 13.66
N GLY A 439 19.16 -10.95 13.71
CA GLY A 439 19.88 -11.72 14.74
C GLY A 439 19.40 -11.44 16.17
N GLN A 440 18.15 -11.04 16.36
CA GLN A 440 17.59 -10.83 17.69
C GLN A 440 17.47 -12.17 18.43
N GLY A 441 18.05 -12.26 19.62
CA GLY A 441 17.98 -13.46 20.48
C GLY A 441 18.83 -14.64 19.99
N THR A 442 19.78 -14.43 19.08
CA THR A 442 20.73 -15.46 18.62
C THR A 442 21.59 -15.94 19.79
N SER A 443 21.60 -17.24 20.10
CA SER A 443 22.31 -17.78 21.28
C SER A 443 23.59 -18.59 20.99
N GLY A 444 23.92 -18.90 19.73
CA GLY A 444 25.13 -19.66 19.35
C GLY A 444 26.18 -18.84 18.58
N ASN A 445 27.20 -19.49 18.04
CA ASN A 445 28.38 -18.84 17.46
C ASN A 445 28.35 -18.80 15.93
N GLY A 446 29.05 -17.83 15.32
CA GLY A 446 29.34 -17.85 13.88
C GLY A 446 28.14 -17.59 12.96
N ASN A 447 27.07 -16.98 13.46
CA ASN A 447 25.85 -16.78 12.67
C ASN A 447 25.90 -15.49 11.85
N LEU A 448 25.33 -15.53 10.65
CA LEU A 448 25.12 -14.36 9.78
C LEU A 448 23.63 -14.12 9.57
N ALA A 449 23.17 -12.90 9.89
CA ALA A 449 21.80 -12.44 9.68
C ALA A 449 21.80 -11.13 8.88
N LEU A 450 21.27 -11.15 7.66
CA LEU A 450 21.21 -10.01 6.74
C LEU A 450 19.76 -9.75 6.31
N GLY A 451 19.20 -8.62 6.73
CA GLY A 451 17.84 -8.20 6.38
C GLY A 451 16.93 -7.98 7.58
N THR A 452 15.73 -7.46 7.32
CA THR A 452 14.74 -7.18 8.37
C THR A 452 14.17 -8.48 8.95
N ASN A 453 14.26 -8.65 10.27
CA ASN A 453 13.86 -9.87 10.98
C ASN A 453 14.56 -11.14 10.44
N ALA A 454 15.77 -11.01 9.89
CA ALA A 454 16.59 -12.16 9.50
C ALA A 454 17.24 -12.79 10.74
N GLY A 455 17.31 -14.11 10.81
CA GLY A 455 18.02 -14.81 11.88
C GLY A 455 17.15 -15.75 12.71
N PRO A 456 17.78 -16.55 13.57
CA PRO A 456 17.11 -17.50 14.44
C PRO A 456 16.39 -16.75 15.56
N GLY A 457 15.09 -16.51 15.39
CA GLY A 457 14.27 -15.87 16.40
C GLY A 457 14.10 -16.79 17.62
N GLY A 458 14.48 -16.30 18.80
CA GLY A 458 14.08 -16.88 20.08
C GLY A 458 15.04 -17.91 20.69
N GLY A 459 16.10 -17.42 21.35
CA GLY A 459 16.69 -18.00 22.57
C GLY A 459 17.30 -19.42 22.50
N ALA A 460 17.26 -20.08 21.34
CA ALA A 460 17.86 -21.38 21.13
C ALA A 460 19.23 -21.24 20.45
N THR A 461 20.13 -22.18 20.75
CA THR A 461 21.49 -22.22 20.21
C THR A 461 21.47 -22.66 18.75
N THR A 462 21.95 -21.79 17.86
CA THR A 462 22.23 -22.10 16.45
C THR A 462 23.66 -21.67 16.16
N ASN A 463 24.44 -22.53 15.51
CA ASN A 463 25.83 -22.24 15.19
C ASN A 463 26.04 -22.22 13.67
N ASP A 464 26.99 -21.41 13.21
CA ASP A 464 27.47 -21.37 11.82
C ASP A 464 26.35 -21.23 10.77
N SER A 465 25.24 -20.56 11.14
CA SER A 465 24.04 -20.49 10.30
C SER A 465 23.93 -19.17 9.55
N ILE A 466 23.39 -19.21 8.34
CA ILE A 466 23.27 -18.07 7.43
C ILE A 466 21.80 -17.75 7.20
N SER A 467 21.42 -16.49 7.39
CA SER A 467 20.08 -15.97 7.16
C SER A 467 20.17 -14.71 6.32
N ILE A 468 19.73 -14.74 5.07
CA ILE A 468 19.81 -13.59 4.16
C ILE A 468 18.45 -13.35 3.53
N GLY A 469 17.78 -12.27 3.89
CA GLY A 469 16.46 -11.91 3.40
C GLY A 469 15.53 -11.42 4.49
N THR A 470 14.43 -10.79 4.09
CA THR A 470 13.41 -10.37 5.07
C THR A 470 12.65 -11.60 5.58
N PHE A 471 12.57 -11.77 6.90
CA PHE A 471 12.02 -12.97 7.55
C PHE A 471 12.71 -14.30 7.15
N SER A 472 13.98 -14.28 6.74
CA SER A 472 14.75 -15.52 6.55
C SER A 472 15.15 -16.07 7.92
N THR A 473 14.78 -17.31 8.23
CA THR A 473 14.95 -17.87 9.58
C THR A 473 15.49 -19.30 9.51
N PRO A 474 16.74 -19.55 9.89
CA PRO A 474 17.09 -20.84 10.48
C PRO A 474 16.29 -20.98 11.79
N TYR A 475 15.69 -22.14 12.03
CA TYR A 475 14.88 -22.31 13.25
C TYR A 475 15.75 -22.56 14.47
N ALA A 476 15.17 -22.34 15.64
CA ALA A 476 15.76 -22.65 16.92
C ALA A 476 16.35 -24.08 16.98
N GLY A 477 17.65 -24.21 17.29
CA GLY A 477 18.33 -25.50 17.46
C GLY A 477 18.92 -26.13 16.18
N THR A 478 18.98 -25.40 15.07
CA THR A 478 19.57 -25.87 13.81
C THR A 478 20.99 -25.32 13.63
N ASP A 479 21.98 -26.19 13.55
CA ASP A 479 23.37 -25.79 13.24
C ASP A 479 23.65 -25.88 11.73
N ARG A 480 24.53 -25.02 11.22
CA ARG A 480 24.97 -24.96 9.81
C ARG A 480 23.82 -24.81 8.81
N ALA A 481 22.72 -24.20 9.24
CA ALA A 481 21.53 -24.01 8.42
C ALA A 481 21.67 -22.76 7.54
N VAL A 482 21.24 -22.84 6.28
CA VAL A 482 21.34 -21.74 5.31
C VAL A 482 19.97 -21.36 4.78
N ALA A 483 19.44 -20.20 5.17
CA ALA A 483 18.18 -19.65 4.70
C ALA A 483 18.44 -18.36 3.90
N ILE A 484 18.21 -18.38 2.59
CA ILE A 484 18.46 -17.25 1.69
C ILE A 484 17.20 -16.95 0.86
N GLY A 485 16.55 -15.82 1.12
CA GLY A 485 15.35 -15.33 0.43
C GLY A 485 14.29 -14.77 1.37
N TYR A 486 13.27 -14.09 0.81
CA TYR A 486 12.13 -13.61 1.61
C TYR A 486 11.35 -14.79 2.20
N GLY A 487 11.29 -14.90 3.52
CA GLY A 487 10.59 -15.98 4.22
C GLY A 487 11.19 -17.37 4.02
N ALA A 488 12.48 -17.48 3.68
CA ALA A 488 13.17 -18.76 3.58
C ALA A 488 13.36 -19.37 4.99
N GLY A 489 13.03 -20.66 5.15
CA GLY A 489 13.07 -21.37 6.43
C GLY A 489 13.93 -22.63 6.37
N ALA A 490 15.12 -22.60 6.96
CA ALA A 490 15.98 -23.77 7.13
C ALA A 490 15.73 -24.35 8.54
N GLN A 491 14.87 -25.36 8.64
CA GLN A 491 14.29 -25.82 9.92
C GLN A 491 14.98 -27.04 10.52
N ALA A 492 16.08 -27.50 9.92
CA ALA A 492 16.87 -28.61 10.43
C ALA A 492 18.38 -28.36 10.31
N THR A 493 19.18 -29.09 11.08
CA THR A 493 20.66 -29.05 10.99
C THR A 493 21.13 -29.39 9.58
N ASP A 494 22.14 -28.69 9.08
CA ASP A 494 22.70 -28.83 7.72
C ASP A 494 21.70 -28.57 6.57
N SER A 495 20.53 -27.99 6.86
CA SER A 495 19.51 -27.74 5.84
C SER A 495 19.78 -26.45 5.07
N VAL A 496 19.39 -26.42 3.79
CA VAL A 496 19.59 -25.29 2.88
C VAL A 496 18.27 -24.92 2.22
N ALA A 497 17.77 -23.72 2.49
CA ALA A 497 16.58 -23.14 1.88
C ALA A 497 16.98 -21.91 1.04
N LEU A 498 16.96 -22.03 -0.30
CA LEU A 498 17.40 -20.99 -1.24
C LEU A 498 16.27 -20.57 -2.18
N GLY A 499 15.73 -19.38 -1.97
CA GLY A 499 14.59 -18.83 -2.70
C GLY A 499 13.59 -18.17 -1.76
N SER A 500 12.65 -17.39 -2.30
CA SER A 500 11.57 -16.86 -1.46
C SER A 500 10.63 -17.99 -1.02
N ARG A 501 10.21 -18.00 0.25
CA ARG A 501 9.27 -18.96 0.84
C ARG A 501 9.71 -20.43 0.70
N THR A 502 11.01 -20.68 0.59
CA THR A 502 11.53 -22.05 0.63
C THR A 502 11.53 -22.59 2.03
N VAL A 503 11.29 -23.89 2.17
CA VAL A 503 11.32 -24.58 3.48
C VAL A 503 12.14 -25.85 3.35
N ALA A 504 13.22 -25.97 4.12
CA ALA A 504 14.01 -27.20 4.23
C ALA A 504 13.87 -27.71 5.68
N SER A 505 12.99 -28.68 5.90
CA SER A 505 12.58 -29.12 7.24
C SER A 505 13.23 -30.41 7.73
N SER A 506 14.00 -31.08 6.88
CA SER A 506 14.69 -32.33 7.20
C SER A 506 16.21 -32.13 7.30
N VAL A 507 16.89 -32.91 8.14
CA VAL A 507 18.35 -32.82 8.34
C VAL A 507 19.09 -33.01 7.02
N GLY A 508 19.99 -32.07 6.67
CA GLY A 508 20.75 -32.11 5.42
C GLY A 508 19.94 -31.89 4.13
N SER A 509 18.65 -31.51 4.23
CA SER A 509 17.79 -31.29 3.05
C SER A 509 18.06 -29.96 2.35
N VAL A 510 17.75 -29.89 1.06
CA VAL A 510 18.00 -28.70 0.22
C VAL A 510 16.73 -28.31 -0.55
N ALA A 511 16.13 -27.17 -0.24
CA ALA A 511 15.02 -26.58 -0.99
C ALA A 511 15.52 -25.46 -1.93
N LEU A 512 15.31 -25.61 -3.24
CA LEU A 512 15.81 -24.70 -4.27
C LEU A 512 14.66 -24.08 -5.09
N GLY A 513 14.61 -22.74 -5.14
CA GLY A 513 13.63 -21.98 -5.94
C GLY A 513 12.35 -21.60 -5.17
N LEU A 514 11.63 -20.58 -5.68
CA LEU A 514 10.46 -19.97 -5.01
C LEU A 514 9.45 -21.01 -4.49
N GLY A 515 9.17 -21.02 -3.19
CA GLY A 515 8.14 -21.90 -2.60
C GLY A 515 8.49 -23.38 -2.54
N SER A 516 9.73 -23.77 -2.85
CA SER A 516 10.13 -25.19 -2.76
C SER A 516 10.16 -25.67 -1.31
N VAL A 517 9.70 -26.89 -1.08
CA VAL A 517 9.66 -27.54 0.23
C VAL A 517 10.43 -28.86 0.16
N ALA A 518 11.48 -28.97 0.97
CA ALA A 518 12.27 -30.19 1.16
C ALA A 518 11.97 -30.74 2.57
N SER A 519 11.02 -31.66 2.64
CA SER A 519 10.51 -32.25 3.89
C SER A 519 10.67 -33.77 3.97
N THR A 520 11.41 -34.36 3.03
CA THR A 520 11.68 -35.80 3.02
C THR A 520 12.96 -36.09 3.78
N ASP A 521 12.83 -36.86 4.87
CA ASP A 521 13.95 -37.29 5.71
C ASP A 521 14.89 -38.26 4.98
N ALA A 522 16.11 -38.36 5.51
CA ALA A 522 17.05 -39.43 5.17
C ALA A 522 16.42 -40.81 5.41
N GLY A 523 16.65 -41.75 4.50
CA GLY A 523 16.20 -43.15 4.61
C GLY A 523 14.77 -43.43 4.13
N VAL A 524 14.03 -42.43 3.63
CA VAL A 524 12.67 -42.65 3.09
C VAL A 524 12.74 -43.51 1.82
N ALA A 525 11.84 -44.50 1.74
CA ALA A 525 11.80 -45.43 0.62
C ALA A 525 11.42 -44.76 -0.69
N GLY A 526 12.26 -44.96 -1.71
CA GLY A 526 11.90 -44.62 -3.09
C GLY A 526 10.78 -45.52 -3.62
N PHE A 527 10.19 -45.14 -4.75
CA PHE A 527 9.15 -45.94 -5.40
C PHE A 527 9.70 -47.30 -5.86
N VAL A 528 9.14 -48.38 -5.31
CA VAL A 528 9.37 -49.74 -5.79
C VAL A 528 8.16 -50.15 -6.64
N PRO A 529 8.34 -50.39 -7.95
CA PRO A 529 7.24 -50.82 -8.81
C PRO A 529 6.62 -52.15 -8.36
N LEU A 530 5.29 -52.25 -8.45
CA LEU A 530 4.57 -53.52 -8.29
C LEU A 530 5.06 -54.53 -9.34
N GLY A 531 5.61 -55.65 -8.88
CA GLY A 531 6.20 -56.70 -9.73
C GLY A 531 7.73 -56.68 -9.83
N ALA A 532 8.42 -55.79 -9.12
CA ALA A 532 9.88 -55.85 -8.99
C ALA A 532 10.33 -57.20 -8.39
N SER A 533 11.26 -57.88 -9.06
CA SER A 533 11.89 -59.11 -8.54
C SER A 533 12.64 -58.84 -7.24
N ALA A 534 12.88 -59.89 -6.44
CA ALA A 534 13.63 -59.77 -5.18
C ALA A 534 15.01 -59.09 -5.37
N ALA A 535 15.67 -59.31 -6.52
CA ALA A 535 16.93 -58.65 -6.85
C ALA A 535 16.77 -57.16 -7.20
N GLN A 536 15.69 -56.79 -7.89
CA GLN A 536 15.34 -55.40 -8.19
C GLN A 536 14.94 -54.64 -6.92
N GLN A 537 14.16 -55.27 -6.05
CA GLN A 537 13.90 -54.75 -4.71
C GLN A 537 15.18 -54.57 -3.93
N ALA A 538 16.06 -55.58 -3.87
CA ALA A 538 17.33 -55.46 -3.16
C ALA A 538 18.21 -54.32 -3.70
N SER A 539 18.24 -54.09 -5.01
CA SER A 539 19.01 -53.00 -5.63
C SER A 539 18.38 -51.62 -5.43
N ILE A 540 17.05 -51.49 -5.45
CA ILE A 540 16.36 -50.24 -5.09
C ILE A 540 16.49 -49.94 -3.59
N LEU A 541 16.35 -50.95 -2.73
CA LEU A 541 16.55 -50.78 -1.29
C LEU A 541 18.01 -50.50 -0.93
N ALA A 542 18.98 -51.00 -1.71
CA ALA A 542 20.39 -50.69 -1.51
C ALA A 542 20.72 -49.21 -1.69
N THR A 543 19.94 -48.45 -2.46
CA THR A 543 20.11 -46.99 -2.57
C THR A 543 19.55 -46.24 -1.36
N MET A 544 18.69 -46.87 -0.53
CA MET A 544 18.06 -46.24 0.63
C MET A 544 18.97 -46.13 1.86
N ALA A 545 19.89 -47.07 2.04
CA ALA A 545 20.75 -47.17 3.23
C ALA A 545 21.76 -46.00 3.38
N LEU A 546 21.85 -45.12 2.37
CA LEU A 546 22.82 -44.01 2.29
C LEU A 546 22.16 -42.66 1.90
N THR A 547 20.83 -42.57 1.89
CA THR A 547 20.16 -41.32 1.49
C THR A 547 20.32 -40.23 2.56
N LEU A 548 20.81 -39.06 2.14
CA LEU A 548 20.77 -37.82 2.93
C LEU A 548 19.40 -37.15 2.76
N GLY A 549 19.17 -36.02 3.46
CA GLY A 549 17.97 -35.22 3.28
C GLY A 549 17.73 -34.85 1.81
N ALA A 550 16.46 -34.85 1.39
CA ALA A 550 16.14 -34.69 -0.03
C ALA A 550 16.50 -33.30 -0.57
N VAL A 551 16.88 -33.25 -1.85
CA VAL A 551 16.91 -32.02 -2.64
C VAL A 551 15.55 -31.84 -3.32
N SER A 552 14.84 -30.77 -2.99
CA SER A 552 13.55 -30.41 -3.57
C SER A 552 13.64 -29.14 -4.40
N VAL A 553 13.09 -29.19 -5.62
CA VAL A 553 12.91 -28.03 -6.52
C VAL A 553 11.44 -27.63 -6.64
N GLY A 554 10.55 -28.13 -5.76
CA GLY A 554 9.12 -27.87 -5.82
C GLY A 554 8.44 -28.10 -4.47
N ASP A 555 7.12 -28.08 -4.47
CA ASP A 555 6.30 -28.40 -3.31
C ASP A 555 5.25 -29.41 -3.72
N VAL A 556 5.53 -30.68 -3.43
CA VAL A 556 4.66 -31.81 -3.78
C VAL A 556 3.31 -31.72 -3.08
N ALA A 557 3.27 -31.22 -1.84
CA ALA A 557 2.03 -31.12 -1.06
C ALA A 557 1.05 -30.11 -1.67
N ASN A 558 1.58 -29.08 -2.34
CA ASN A 558 0.79 -28.05 -3.02
C ASN A 558 0.80 -28.20 -4.56
N GLY A 559 1.26 -29.33 -5.10
CA GLY A 559 1.27 -29.61 -6.54
C GLY A 559 2.19 -28.69 -7.37
N GLN A 560 3.21 -28.09 -6.76
CA GLN A 560 4.18 -27.24 -7.44
C GLN A 560 5.39 -28.06 -7.89
N TYR A 561 5.61 -28.15 -9.20
CA TYR A 561 6.73 -28.89 -9.77
C TYR A 561 7.58 -27.98 -10.67
N ARG A 562 8.86 -28.32 -10.82
CA ARG A 562 9.79 -27.62 -11.72
C ARG A 562 10.47 -28.61 -12.65
N GLN A 563 10.67 -28.18 -13.89
CA GLN A 563 11.53 -28.90 -14.82
C GLN A 563 12.99 -28.70 -14.42
N ILE A 564 13.75 -29.78 -14.36
CA ILE A 564 15.21 -29.75 -14.21
C ILE A 564 15.80 -29.95 -15.60
N THR A 565 16.30 -28.87 -16.22
CA THR A 565 16.89 -28.89 -17.57
C THR A 565 18.40 -29.07 -17.51
N GLY A 566 19.02 -29.64 -18.56
CA GLY A 566 20.47 -29.83 -18.63
C GLY A 566 21.00 -31.07 -17.89
N VAL A 567 20.13 -32.04 -17.58
CA VAL A 567 20.52 -33.32 -16.97
C VAL A 567 21.17 -34.22 -18.03
N ALA A 568 22.47 -34.48 -17.89
CA ALA A 568 23.20 -35.45 -18.71
C ALA A 568 22.68 -36.87 -18.48
N ALA A 569 23.00 -37.82 -19.37
CA ALA A 569 22.62 -39.21 -19.16
C ALA A 569 23.32 -39.76 -17.90
N GLY A 570 22.54 -40.34 -16.98
CA GLY A 570 23.04 -40.98 -15.77
C GLY A 570 24.02 -42.12 -16.08
N THR A 571 25.08 -42.20 -15.30
CA THR A 571 26.16 -43.20 -15.36
C THR A 571 26.08 -44.22 -14.21
N ALA A 572 25.53 -43.82 -13.06
CA ALA A 572 25.29 -44.67 -11.91
C ALA A 572 23.77 -44.95 -11.71
N PRO A 573 23.39 -46.00 -10.96
CA PRO A 573 21.98 -46.33 -10.71
C PRO A 573 21.18 -45.26 -9.94
N THR A 574 21.84 -44.32 -9.27
CA THR A 574 21.24 -43.24 -8.47
C THR A 574 21.14 -41.90 -9.20
N ASP A 575 21.67 -41.81 -10.42
CA ASP A 575 21.65 -40.57 -11.19
C ASP A 575 20.22 -40.24 -11.67
N ALA A 576 19.92 -38.95 -11.82
CA ALA A 576 18.67 -38.53 -12.42
C ALA A 576 18.61 -38.99 -13.89
N VAL A 577 17.53 -39.68 -14.26
CA VAL A 577 17.29 -40.16 -15.63
C VAL A 577 16.75 -39.00 -16.46
N ASN A 578 17.45 -38.66 -17.54
CA ASN A 578 16.92 -37.67 -18.50
C ASN A 578 15.93 -38.30 -19.49
N VAL A 579 15.19 -37.47 -20.21
CA VAL A 579 14.17 -37.94 -21.18
C VAL A 579 14.77 -38.82 -22.27
N ALA A 580 16.02 -38.59 -22.70
CA ALA A 580 16.67 -39.42 -23.71
C ALA A 580 16.92 -40.86 -23.22
N GLN A 581 17.34 -41.05 -21.97
CA GLN A 581 17.47 -42.37 -21.36
C GLN A 581 16.11 -43.05 -21.17
N LEU A 582 15.08 -42.30 -20.76
CA LEU A 582 13.72 -42.84 -20.65
C LEU A 582 13.17 -43.26 -22.03
N GLN A 583 13.42 -42.45 -23.06
CA GLN A 583 13.10 -42.80 -24.45
C GLN A 583 13.89 -44.02 -24.94
N ALA A 584 15.15 -44.17 -24.53
CA ALA A 584 15.96 -45.36 -24.83
C ALA A 584 15.42 -46.62 -24.13
N VAL A 585 14.96 -46.53 -22.88
CA VAL A 585 14.27 -47.66 -22.22
C VAL A 585 12.92 -47.94 -22.87
N SER A 586 12.18 -46.89 -23.25
CA SER A 586 10.92 -47.01 -23.99
C SER A 586 11.09 -47.73 -25.33
N SER A 587 12.23 -47.58 -26.01
CA SER A 587 12.50 -48.30 -27.26
C SER A 587 12.90 -49.77 -27.02
N GLN A 588 13.44 -50.12 -25.86
CA GLN A 588 13.80 -51.50 -25.48
C GLN A 588 12.62 -52.30 -24.90
N VAL A 589 11.71 -51.66 -24.14
CA VAL A 589 10.51 -52.30 -23.59
C VAL A 589 9.54 -52.76 -24.69
N VAL A 590 9.57 -52.12 -25.86
CA VAL A 590 8.81 -52.58 -27.05
C VAL A 590 9.32 -53.90 -27.61
N ILE A 591 10.58 -54.31 -27.34
CA ILE A 591 11.18 -55.54 -27.89
C ILE A 591 11.02 -56.73 -26.92
N ALA A 592 11.03 -56.51 -25.60
CA ALA A 592 10.88 -57.59 -24.61
C ALA A 592 9.44 -58.16 -24.49
N GLY A 593 8.43 -57.43 -24.95
CA GLY A 593 7.03 -57.89 -24.97
C GLY A 593 6.69 -58.98 -26.00
N SER A 594 7.64 -59.36 -26.86
CA SER A 594 7.38 -60.25 -28.01
C SER A 594 8.14 -61.58 -27.97
N LYS A 595 8.44 -62.11 -26.77
CA LYS A 595 9.20 -63.36 -26.58
C LYS A 595 8.32 -64.62 -26.71
N TRP A 596 7.81 -64.91 -27.91
CA TRP A 596 7.18 -66.21 -28.22
C TRP A 596 7.62 -66.87 -29.54
N VAL A 597 8.70 -66.41 -30.19
CA VAL A 597 9.17 -67.01 -31.45
C VAL A 597 10.67 -67.33 -31.40
N THR A 598 11.04 -68.61 -31.25
CA THR A 598 12.40 -69.11 -31.52
C THR A 598 12.50 -69.57 -32.97
N GLY A 599 12.39 -68.63 -33.91
CA GLY A 599 12.60 -68.87 -35.34
C GLY A 599 13.99 -68.41 -35.77
N SER A 600 14.69 -69.21 -36.58
CA SER A 600 16.02 -68.88 -37.14
C SER A 600 16.03 -67.45 -37.71
N GLN A 601 16.98 -66.60 -37.27
CA GLN A 601 17.10 -65.16 -37.59
C GLN A 601 17.46 -64.85 -39.05
N THR A 602 17.13 -65.73 -39.99
CA THR A 602 17.48 -65.56 -41.41
C THR A 602 16.44 -64.79 -42.22
N THR A 603 15.33 -64.29 -41.61
CA THR A 603 14.34 -63.40 -42.28
C THR A 603 13.77 -62.34 -41.32
N THR A 604 13.43 -61.16 -41.84
CA THR A 604 12.97 -59.95 -41.12
C THR A 604 11.80 -60.22 -40.17
N TYR A 605 11.98 -59.96 -38.87
CA TYR A 605 10.96 -60.12 -37.84
C TYR A 605 10.07 -58.87 -37.71
N LEU A 606 8.75 -59.04 -37.79
CA LEU A 606 7.72 -58.05 -37.41
C LEU A 606 7.16 -58.47 -36.05
N ALA A 607 6.96 -57.55 -35.11
CA ALA A 607 6.43 -57.90 -33.79
C ALA A 607 4.95 -58.33 -33.87
N PRO A 608 4.52 -59.37 -33.13
CA PRO A 608 3.10 -59.68 -32.96
C PRO A 608 2.41 -58.64 -32.07
N VAL A 609 1.14 -58.36 -32.31
CA VAL A 609 0.29 -57.37 -31.63
C VAL A 609 -0.87 -58.12 -30.97
N ALA A 610 -1.23 -57.82 -29.73
CA ALA A 610 -2.35 -58.48 -29.04
C ALA A 610 -3.13 -57.47 -28.16
N THR A 611 -4.13 -56.75 -28.67
CA THR A 611 -4.91 -55.71 -27.96
C THR A 611 -6.25 -56.18 -27.35
N GLY A 612 -6.74 -57.41 -27.65
CA GLY A 612 -7.96 -57.97 -27.04
C GLY A 612 -7.68 -58.53 -25.64
N THR A 613 -8.40 -58.18 -24.59
CA THR A 613 -8.13 -58.60 -23.20
C THR A 613 -8.10 -60.13 -23.04
N GLU A 614 -7.08 -60.74 -22.43
CA GLU A 614 -6.89 -62.22 -22.39
C GLU A 614 -6.55 -62.89 -23.73
N SER A 615 -5.99 -62.14 -24.67
CA SER A 615 -5.54 -62.70 -25.95
C SER A 615 -4.04 -62.97 -26.07
N THR A 616 -3.62 -63.75 -27.08
CA THR A 616 -2.23 -64.18 -27.25
C THR A 616 -1.83 -64.24 -28.73
N ALA A 617 -0.88 -63.42 -29.19
CA ALA A 617 -0.35 -63.46 -30.56
C ALA A 617 1.10 -63.98 -30.60
N VAL A 618 1.37 -64.97 -31.46
CA VAL A 618 2.64 -65.70 -31.54
C VAL A 618 3.03 -65.90 -33.00
N GLY A 619 4.21 -65.47 -33.40
CA GLY A 619 4.67 -65.48 -34.80
C GLY A 619 4.95 -64.06 -35.30
N SER A 620 5.98 -63.91 -36.14
CA SER A 620 6.38 -62.59 -36.67
C SER A 620 5.20 -61.92 -37.42
N GLY A 621 4.68 -60.79 -36.92
CA GLY A 621 3.54 -60.05 -37.48
C GLY A 621 2.14 -60.56 -37.12
N ALA A 622 1.99 -61.46 -36.13
CA ALA A 622 0.68 -61.96 -35.70
C ALA A 622 -0.14 -60.92 -34.90
N VAL A 623 -1.45 -60.71 -35.11
CA VAL A 623 -2.25 -59.63 -34.50
C VAL A 623 -3.56 -60.09 -33.81
N VAL A 624 -3.72 -60.12 -32.49
CA VAL A 624 -5.03 -60.31 -31.83
C VAL A 624 -5.62 -58.98 -31.32
N ASN A 625 -6.90 -58.66 -31.45
CA ASN A 625 -7.57 -57.49 -30.84
C ASN A 625 -8.90 -57.75 -30.08
N ALA A 626 -9.45 -58.99 -29.96
CA ALA A 626 -10.60 -59.24 -29.05
C ALA A 626 -10.35 -60.32 -27.99
N ASN A 627 -11.18 -60.23 -26.96
CA ASN A 627 -10.88 -60.55 -25.57
C ASN A 627 -11.02 -62.05 -25.26
N ASN A 628 -9.94 -62.83 -25.03
CA ASN A 628 -9.86 -64.31 -24.85
C ASN A 628 -9.38 -65.13 -26.08
N SER A 629 -8.78 -64.52 -27.11
CA SER A 629 -8.38 -65.26 -28.35
C SER A 629 -6.88 -65.34 -28.65
N VAL A 630 -6.47 -66.23 -29.54
CA VAL A 630 -5.07 -66.62 -29.72
C VAL A 630 -4.72 -66.55 -31.21
N ALA A 631 -3.56 -66.08 -31.61
CA ALA A 631 -3.05 -66.18 -32.97
C ALA A 631 -1.66 -66.82 -32.96
N VAL A 632 -1.40 -67.80 -33.82
CA VAL A 632 -0.17 -68.59 -33.84
C VAL A 632 0.26 -68.82 -35.28
N GLY A 633 1.38 -68.23 -35.69
CA GLY A 633 1.94 -68.25 -37.03
C GLY A 633 2.37 -66.85 -37.46
N THR A 634 3.47 -66.73 -38.22
CA THR A 634 3.93 -65.44 -38.79
C THR A 634 2.77 -64.75 -39.51
N GLY A 635 2.35 -63.54 -39.12
CA GLY A 635 1.23 -62.81 -39.73
C GLY A 635 -0.17 -63.16 -39.21
N ALA A 636 -0.32 -64.11 -38.28
CA ALA A 636 -1.63 -64.61 -37.86
C ALA A 636 -2.41 -63.61 -36.99
N THR A 637 -3.65 -63.22 -37.31
CA THR A 637 -4.40 -62.13 -36.68
C THR A 637 -5.74 -62.55 -36.02
N ALA A 638 -5.81 -62.73 -34.70
CA ALA A 638 -6.97 -63.31 -34.00
C ALA A 638 -7.86 -62.36 -33.18
N THR A 639 -8.43 -61.29 -33.70
CA THR A 639 -9.25 -60.33 -32.93
C THR A 639 -10.59 -60.80 -32.34
N THR A 640 -10.73 -62.06 -31.92
CA THR A 640 -11.87 -62.88 -31.39
C THR A 640 -12.46 -62.69 -30.02
N GLY A 641 -11.70 -62.80 -28.97
CA GLY A 641 -12.22 -63.38 -27.77
C GLY A 641 -12.72 -64.81 -27.93
N ASN A 642 -12.23 -65.67 -27.07
CA ASN A 642 -12.37 -67.12 -27.05
C ASN A 642 -11.89 -67.89 -28.30
N SER A 643 -11.35 -67.21 -29.32
CA SER A 643 -10.99 -67.79 -30.62
C SER A 643 -9.50 -68.12 -30.80
N VAL A 644 -9.07 -68.85 -31.83
CA VAL A 644 -7.68 -69.22 -32.13
C VAL A 644 -7.36 -69.13 -33.62
N ALA A 645 -6.39 -68.34 -34.07
CA ALA A 645 -5.87 -68.32 -35.42
C ALA A 645 -4.58 -69.14 -35.44
N LEU A 646 -4.43 -70.03 -36.41
CA LEU A 646 -3.44 -71.08 -36.38
C LEU A 646 -2.88 -71.33 -37.79
N GLY A 647 -1.65 -70.92 -38.03
CA GLY A 647 -0.95 -70.97 -39.31
C GLY A 647 -0.45 -69.59 -39.73
N ASN A 648 0.60 -69.56 -40.56
CA ASN A 648 1.14 -68.30 -41.10
C ASN A 648 0.03 -67.47 -41.78
N GLY A 649 -0.15 -66.23 -41.36
CA GLY A 649 -1.18 -65.31 -41.83
C GLY A 649 -2.57 -65.54 -41.23
N ALA A 650 -2.82 -66.60 -40.47
CA ALA A 650 -4.17 -67.04 -40.09
C ALA A 650 -4.97 -66.05 -39.23
N THR A 651 -6.29 -65.89 -39.36
CA THR A 651 -7.04 -64.85 -38.61
C THR A 651 -8.35 -65.33 -37.97
N THR A 652 -8.72 -64.90 -36.75
CA THR A 652 -9.97 -65.35 -36.05
C THR A 652 -11.16 -64.39 -36.13
N ALA A 653 -12.36 -64.99 -36.07
CA ALA A 653 -13.66 -64.32 -35.95
C ALA A 653 -14.50 -64.89 -34.78
N ALA A 654 -15.47 -64.16 -34.23
CA ALA A 654 -16.17 -64.55 -32.99
C ALA A 654 -17.02 -65.80 -33.27
N ALA A 655 -16.97 -66.77 -32.37
CA ALA A 655 -17.69 -68.02 -32.62
C ALA A 655 -19.17 -67.81 -32.72
N THR A 656 -19.73 -68.63 -33.59
CA THR A 656 -21.07 -68.47 -34.07
C THR A 656 -21.88 -69.67 -33.60
N PRO A 657 -22.69 -69.51 -32.54
CA PRO A 657 -23.45 -70.58 -31.94
C PRO A 657 -24.52 -71.15 -32.85
N THR A 658 -24.43 -72.45 -33.18
CA THR A 658 -25.34 -73.08 -34.17
C THR A 658 -25.98 -74.35 -33.62
N ALA A 659 -27.20 -74.20 -33.09
CA ALA A 659 -27.97 -75.24 -32.37
C ALA A 659 -28.85 -76.15 -33.25
N GLY A 660 -28.86 -75.96 -34.57
CA GLY A 660 -29.75 -76.64 -35.52
C GLY A 660 -29.87 -75.97 -36.88
N THR A 661 -30.60 -76.63 -37.79
CA THR A 661 -31.17 -76.02 -38.99
C THR A 661 -32.56 -76.61 -39.26
N THR A 662 -33.36 -76.00 -40.13
CA THR A 662 -34.66 -76.52 -40.53
C THR A 662 -34.70 -76.58 -42.05
N ILE A 663 -34.96 -77.77 -42.60
CA ILE A 663 -35.05 -77.95 -44.04
C ILE A 663 -36.47 -78.33 -44.40
N GLN A 664 -37.09 -77.53 -45.29
CA GLN A 664 -38.44 -77.72 -45.84
C GLN A 664 -39.53 -77.96 -44.77
N GLY A 665 -39.53 -77.12 -43.74
CA GLY A 665 -40.50 -77.21 -42.65
C GLY A 665 -40.17 -78.26 -41.58
N GLN A 666 -39.09 -79.03 -41.72
CA GLN A 666 -38.68 -80.06 -40.75
C GLN A 666 -37.41 -79.67 -39.98
N ALA A 667 -37.49 -79.68 -38.64
CA ALA A 667 -36.44 -79.17 -37.76
C ALA A 667 -35.39 -80.23 -37.42
N TYR A 668 -34.11 -79.85 -37.52
CA TYR A 668 -32.93 -80.65 -37.23
C TYR A 668 -32.09 -79.93 -36.16
N SER A 669 -32.07 -80.44 -34.94
CA SER A 669 -31.20 -79.89 -33.89
C SER A 669 -29.74 -80.27 -34.19
N PHE A 670 -28.85 -79.30 -34.09
CA PHE A 670 -27.39 -79.45 -34.20
C PHE A 670 -26.78 -79.28 -32.83
N ALA A 671 -25.73 -80.04 -32.58
CA ALA A 671 -25.03 -80.00 -31.33
C ALA A 671 -24.06 -78.82 -31.26
N GLY A 672 -23.60 -78.47 -30.05
CA GLY A 672 -22.59 -77.43 -29.88
C GLY A 672 -23.13 -76.02 -30.07
N ALA A 673 -24.41 -75.86 -29.76
CA ALA A 673 -25.20 -74.63 -29.88
C ALA A 673 -24.61 -73.38 -29.24
N ASN A 674 -23.61 -73.49 -28.34
CA ASN A 674 -22.98 -72.40 -27.58
C ASN A 674 -21.44 -72.52 -27.58
N PRO A 675 -20.77 -72.36 -28.75
CA PRO A 675 -19.33 -72.24 -28.84
C PRO A 675 -18.92 -70.88 -28.29
N VAL A 676 -17.93 -70.90 -27.40
CA VAL A 676 -17.43 -69.70 -26.76
C VAL A 676 -16.53 -68.89 -27.69
N GLY A 677 -15.77 -69.51 -28.61
CA GLY A 677 -14.92 -68.88 -29.65
C GLY A 677 -14.43 -69.87 -30.73
N VAL A 678 -13.83 -69.40 -31.84
CA VAL A 678 -13.55 -70.24 -33.05
C VAL A 678 -12.12 -70.78 -33.09
N VAL A 679 -11.84 -71.76 -33.96
CA VAL A 679 -10.48 -72.05 -34.40
C VAL A 679 -10.39 -71.83 -35.91
N SER A 680 -9.46 -70.98 -36.32
CA SER A 680 -9.18 -70.57 -37.69
C SER A 680 -7.80 -71.04 -38.09
N VAL A 681 -7.68 -71.91 -39.10
CA VAL A 681 -6.38 -72.48 -39.54
C VAL A 681 -5.72 -71.71 -40.69
N GLY A 682 -6.29 -70.56 -40.99
CA GLY A 682 -5.91 -69.74 -42.12
C GLY A 682 -6.52 -68.37 -41.97
N SER A 683 -6.15 -67.51 -42.87
CA SER A 683 -6.88 -66.28 -43.11
C SER A 683 -7.61 -66.48 -44.41
N ALA A 684 -8.52 -65.57 -44.72
CA ALA A 684 -9.11 -65.53 -46.04
C ALA A 684 -8.00 -65.51 -47.13
N GLY A 685 -8.12 -66.37 -48.14
CA GLY A 685 -7.19 -66.52 -49.28
C GLY A 685 -5.93 -67.35 -49.01
N ALA A 686 -5.73 -67.77 -47.76
CA ALA A 686 -4.66 -68.68 -47.34
C ALA A 686 -5.25 -69.84 -46.55
N GLU A 687 -6.37 -70.36 -47.04
CA GLU A 687 -7.06 -71.51 -46.49
C GLU A 687 -6.18 -72.74 -46.61
N ARG A 688 -6.28 -73.61 -45.61
CA ARG A 688 -5.45 -74.80 -45.53
C ARG A 688 -6.34 -76.02 -45.59
N GLN A 689 -5.88 -77.00 -46.36
CA GLN A 689 -6.51 -78.31 -46.33
C GLN A 689 -6.29 -78.91 -44.95
N VAL A 690 -7.39 -79.25 -44.28
CA VAL A 690 -7.34 -80.10 -43.10
C VAL A 690 -7.33 -81.53 -43.61
N THR A 691 -6.13 -82.08 -43.83
CA THR A 691 -5.94 -83.44 -44.34
C THR A 691 -5.86 -84.45 -43.21
N ASN A 692 -6.19 -85.71 -43.50
CA ASN A 692 -6.36 -86.78 -42.51
C ASN A 692 -7.49 -86.54 -41.49
N LEU A 693 -8.50 -85.73 -41.86
CA LEU A 693 -9.73 -85.59 -41.07
C LEU A 693 -10.58 -86.86 -41.22
N ALA A 694 -10.62 -87.66 -40.16
CA ALA A 694 -11.50 -88.82 -40.07
C ALA A 694 -12.97 -88.42 -40.27
N ALA A 695 -13.80 -89.36 -40.71
CA ALA A 695 -15.22 -89.10 -40.94
C ALA A 695 -15.91 -88.65 -39.64
N GLY A 696 -16.54 -87.47 -39.65
CA GLY A 696 -17.30 -86.97 -38.52
C GLY A 696 -18.55 -87.82 -38.30
N GLN A 697 -19.00 -87.97 -37.05
CA GLN A 697 -20.22 -88.74 -36.81
C GLN A 697 -21.45 -87.94 -37.30
N LEU A 698 -22.33 -88.56 -38.11
CA LEU A 698 -23.59 -87.95 -38.57
C LEU A 698 -24.73 -88.32 -37.61
N GLY A 699 -24.89 -87.56 -36.53
CA GLY A 699 -25.96 -87.74 -35.54
C GLY A 699 -26.36 -86.42 -34.88
N ALA A 700 -27.53 -86.40 -34.22
CA ALA A 700 -28.16 -85.17 -33.72
C ALA A 700 -27.35 -84.37 -32.68
N ASN A 701 -26.47 -85.03 -31.90
CA ASN A 701 -25.61 -84.40 -30.89
C ASN A 701 -24.12 -84.31 -31.30
N SER A 702 -23.80 -84.48 -32.60
CA SER A 702 -22.41 -84.37 -33.09
C SER A 702 -21.94 -82.90 -33.19
N THR A 703 -20.81 -82.58 -32.56
CA THR A 703 -20.05 -81.33 -32.78
C THR A 703 -18.80 -81.56 -33.65
N ASP A 704 -18.72 -82.71 -34.35
CA ASP A 704 -17.56 -83.07 -35.16
C ASP A 704 -17.54 -82.32 -36.49
N ALA A 705 -16.34 -82.06 -37.01
CA ALA A 705 -16.19 -81.63 -38.39
C ALA A 705 -16.47 -82.82 -39.35
N VAL A 706 -17.31 -82.59 -40.37
CA VAL A 706 -17.62 -83.57 -41.42
C VAL A 706 -16.58 -83.51 -42.54
N ASN A 707 -16.24 -84.65 -43.14
CA ASN A 707 -15.25 -84.68 -44.22
C ASN A 707 -15.88 -84.70 -45.62
N GLY A 708 -15.04 -84.59 -46.64
CA GLY A 708 -15.48 -84.43 -48.03
C GLY A 708 -16.35 -85.57 -48.57
N SER A 709 -16.14 -86.82 -48.13
CA SER A 709 -16.95 -87.95 -48.60
C SER A 709 -18.39 -87.92 -48.07
N GLN A 710 -18.67 -87.23 -46.96
CA GLN A 710 -20.00 -87.12 -46.35
C GLN A 710 -20.85 -85.99 -46.96
N LEU A 711 -20.22 -84.88 -47.35
CA LEU A 711 -20.89 -83.78 -48.06
C LEU A 711 -21.20 -84.13 -49.52
N TYR A 712 -20.32 -84.89 -50.18
CA TYR A 712 -20.53 -85.35 -51.56
C TYR A 712 -21.79 -86.24 -51.68
N ALA A 713 -22.06 -87.06 -50.67
CA ALA A 713 -23.26 -87.91 -50.64
C ALA A 713 -24.58 -87.11 -50.49
N THR A 714 -24.62 -85.99 -49.77
CA THR A 714 -25.85 -85.16 -49.57
C THR A 714 -26.12 -84.21 -50.74
N ASN A 715 -25.06 -83.72 -51.38
CA ASN A 715 -25.20 -82.79 -52.51
C ASN A 715 -25.76 -83.46 -53.77
N GLN A 716 -25.50 -84.76 -53.98
CA GLN A 716 -26.17 -85.51 -55.06
C GLN A 716 -27.70 -85.59 -54.88
N ALA A 717 -28.24 -85.34 -53.67
CA ALA A 717 -29.68 -85.36 -53.40
C ALA A 717 -30.35 -83.97 -53.51
N VAL A 718 -29.72 -82.88 -53.03
CA VAL A 718 -30.25 -81.50 -53.14
C VAL A 718 -30.25 -80.99 -54.60
N ASN A 719 -29.29 -81.46 -55.39
CA ASN A 719 -29.17 -81.05 -56.81
C ASN A 719 -30.41 -81.42 -57.63
N ASN A 720 -31.20 -82.41 -57.18
CA ASN A 720 -32.45 -82.80 -57.82
C ASN A 720 -33.67 -81.89 -57.47
N ILE A 721 -33.57 -80.87 -56.57
CA ILE A 721 -34.68 -79.94 -56.16
C ILE A 721 -34.43 -78.48 -56.62
N GLN A 722 -33.19 -78.01 -56.60
CA GLN A 722 -32.83 -76.65 -57.03
C GLN A 722 -32.70 -76.50 -58.56
N THR A 723 -32.32 -77.55 -59.30
CA THR A 723 -32.11 -77.43 -60.76
C THR A 723 -33.39 -77.52 -61.58
N GLY A 724 -34.57 -77.46 -60.95
CA GLY A 724 -35.79 -77.14 -61.68
C GLY A 724 -36.11 -78.11 -62.82
N GLY A 725 -35.71 -79.37 -62.70
CA GLY A 725 -36.39 -80.44 -63.41
C GLY A 725 -37.90 -80.45 -63.10
N GLY A 726 -38.36 -79.80 -62.01
CA GLY A 726 -39.78 -79.69 -61.60
C GLY A 726 -40.41 -78.28 -61.48
N GLY A 727 -39.61 -77.19 -61.38
CA GLY A 727 -39.98 -75.74 -61.47
C GLY A 727 -40.97 -75.16 -60.43
N ILE A 728 -41.38 -73.87 -60.55
CA ILE A 728 -42.81 -73.45 -60.60
C ILE A 728 -43.15 -72.17 -61.44
N LYS A 729 -42.66 -72.09 -62.69
CA LYS A 729 -43.22 -71.36 -63.87
C LYS A 729 -43.65 -69.86 -63.89
N TYR A 730 -44.25 -69.23 -62.87
CA TYR A 730 -44.94 -67.92 -63.06
C TYR A 730 -44.65 -66.79 -62.08
N PHE A 731 -44.06 -67.07 -60.92
CA PHE A 731 -43.53 -66.03 -60.04
C PHE A 731 -42.00 -66.08 -60.12
N HIS A 732 -41.41 -65.03 -60.67
CA HIS A 732 -39.97 -64.92 -60.81
C HIS A 732 -39.49 -63.82 -59.87
N ALA A 733 -39.23 -64.25 -58.64
CA ALA A 733 -38.44 -63.46 -57.73
C ALA A 733 -36.98 -63.58 -58.19
N ASN A 734 -36.56 -62.61 -59.01
CA ASN A 734 -35.15 -62.28 -59.10
C ASN A 734 -34.81 -61.32 -57.96
N SER A 735 -35.06 -61.76 -56.74
CA SER A 735 -34.83 -61.02 -55.52
C SER A 735 -34.26 -61.98 -54.51
N GLN A 736 -33.26 -61.53 -53.76
CA GLN A 736 -32.82 -62.20 -52.54
C GLN A 736 -33.46 -61.59 -51.29
N ALA A 737 -34.26 -60.53 -51.43
CA ALA A 737 -34.83 -59.81 -50.31
C ALA A 737 -36.01 -60.57 -49.69
N ALA A 738 -36.21 -60.37 -48.38
CA ALA A 738 -37.18 -61.09 -47.55
C ALA A 738 -38.58 -61.10 -48.15
N ASP A 739 -39.37 -62.10 -47.82
CA ASP A 739 -40.71 -62.20 -48.38
C ASP A 739 -41.65 -61.11 -47.86
N SER A 740 -42.79 -60.97 -48.51
CA SER A 740 -43.83 -59.98 -48.26
C SER A 740 -44.88 -60.47 -47.23
N GLN A 741 -45.56 -59.56 -46.51
CA GLN A 741 -46.52 -59.88 -45.42
C GLN A 741 -47.89 -59.20 -45.56
N ALA A 742 -48.88 -59.94 -46.06
CA ALA A 742 -50.26 -59.50 -46.22
C ALA A 742 -51.12 -60.05 -45.08
N ALA A 743 -51.22 -59.32 -43.97
CA ALA A 743 -51.78 -59.81 -42.71
C ALA A 743 -53.27 -59.46 -42.50
N GLY A 744 -53.78 -58.38 -43.09
CA GLY A 744 -55.18 -57.97 -42.98
C GLY A 744 -56.14 -58.78 -43.86
N ALA A 745 -57.44 -58.82 -43.52
CA ALA A 745 -58.46 -59.48 -44.36
C ALA A 745 -58.57 -58.78 -45.72
N GLU A 746 -58.45 -59.53 -46.82
CA GLU A 746 -58.38 -59.00 -48.20
C GLU A 746 -57.16 -58.07 -48.46
N SER A 747 -56.00 -58.35 -47.86
CA SER A 747 -54.81 -57.49 -47.97
C SER A 747 -53.74 -58.02 -48.94
N VAL A 748 -52.83 -57.13 -49.35
CA VAL A 748 -51.76 -57.42 -50.30
C VAL A 748 -50.46 -56.77 -49.86
N ALA A 749 -49.41 -57.58 -49.78
CA ALA A 749 -48.05 -57.13 -49.58
C ALA A 749 -47.20 -57.62 -50.75
N ILE A 750 -46.56 -56.67 -51.44
CA ILE A 750 -45.76 -56.99 -52.60
C ILE A 750 -44.45 -56.23 -52.49
N GLY A 751 -43.37 -57.00 -52.66
CA GLY A 751 -42.01 -56.55 -52.43
C GLY A 751 -41.54 -56.87 -51.01
N PRO A 752 -40.22 -56.88 -50.81
CA PRO A 752 -39.68 -57.47 -49.62
C PRO A 752 -40.07 -56.68 -48.38
N GLN A 753 -40.66 -57.32 -47.36
CA GLN A 753 -41.05 -56.67 -46.11
C GLN A 753 -42.20 -55.67 -46.22
N ALA A 754 -42.94 -55.62 -47.32
CA ALA A 754 -44.17 -54.85 -47.33
C ALA A 754 -45.18 -55.50 -46.34
N ILE A 755 -45.90 -54.68 -45.57
CA ILE A 755 -46.75 -55.09 -44.45
C ILE A 755 -48.13 -54.44 -44.55
N ALA A 756 -49.12 -55.23 -44.92
CA ALA A 756 -50.50 -54.77 -45.04
C ALA A 756 -51.33 -55.39 -43.92
N LEU A 757 -51.66 -54.59 -42.91
CA LEU A 757 -52.23 -55.04 -41.63
C LEU A 757 -53.72 -54.73 -41.49
N GLY A 758 -54.20 -53.60 -41.99
CA GLY A 758 -55.62 -53.26 -41.94
C GLY A 758 -56.47 -54.13 -42.88
N ALA A 759 -57.78 -54.25 -42.61
CA ALA A 759 -58.71 -54.87 -43.57
C ALA A 759 -58.69 -54.08 -44.89
N SER A 760 -58.53 -54.78 -46.01
CA SER A 760 -58.34 -54.23 -47.37
C SER A 760 -57.13 -53.30 -47.52
N ALA A 761 -56.10 -53.47 -46.70
CA ALA A 761 -54.90 -52.63 -46.75
C ALA A 761 -53.90 -53.09 -47.81
N ILE A 762 -53.08 -52.14 -48.28
CA ILE A 762 -52.08 -52.39 -49.32
C ILE A 762 -50.75 -51.78 -48.91
N ALA A 763 -49.74 -52.64 -48.78
CA ALA A 763 -48.37 -52.24 -48.62
C ALA A 763 -47.57 -52.74 -49.80
N THR A 764 -47.02 -51.81 -50.55
CA THR A 764 -46.18 -52.17 -51.69
C THR A 764 -44.94 -51.31 -51.71
N GLY A 765 -43.85 -51.94 -52.13
CA GLY A 765 -42.53 -51.45 -51.82
C GLY A 765 -42.09 -51.90 -50.44
N SER A 766 -40.78 -52.05 -50.30
CA SER A 766 -40.19 -52.69 -49.13
C SER A 766 -40.58 -51.99 -47.85
N ALA A 767 -41.10 -52.65 -46.82
CA ALA A 767 -41.43 -51.98 -45.55
C ALA A 767 -42.48 -50.87 -45.64
N ALA A 768 -43.27 -50.83 -46.71
CA ALA A 768 -44.56 -50.14 -46.62
C ALA A 768 -45.39 -50.80 -45.52
N GLN A 769 -46.08 -50.01 -44.69
CA GLN A 769 -46.90 -50.45 -43.56
C GLN A 769 -48.26 -49.80 -43.57
N ALA A 770 -49.25 -50.55 -44.03
CA ALA A 770 -50.61 -50.09 -44.13
C ALA A 770 -51.44 -50.72 -43.01
N VAL A 771 -51.66 -49.97 -41.93
CA VAL A 771 -52.15 -50.50 -40.64
C VAL A 771 -53.61 -50.18 -40.37
N GLY A 772 -54.07 -48.96 -40.66
CA GLY A 772 -55.51 -48.64 -40.54
C GLY A 772 -56.37 -49.44 -41.53
N ALA A 773 -57.67 -49.64 -41.26
CA ALA A 773 -58.57 -50.25 -42.25
C ALA A 773 -58.64 -49.38 -43.53
N GLY A 774 -58.51 -50.00 -44.70
CA GLY A 774 -58.44 -49.31 -45.99
C GLY A 774 -57.24 -48.36 -46.16
N SER A 775 -56.20 -48.51 -45.34
CA SER A 775 -55.01 -47.67 -45.41
C SER A 775 -54.04 -48.12 -46.51
N ILE A 776 -53.22 -47.18 -46.96
CA ILE A 776 -52.24 -47.43 -48.01
C ILE A 776 -50.89 -46.93 -47.57
N ALA A 777 -49.94 -47.83 -47.67
CA ALA A 777 -48.55 -47.51 -47.55
C ALA A 777 -47.84 -47.82 -48.85
N LEU A 778 -47.29 -46.78 -49.44
CA LEU A 778 -46.67 -46.86 -50.74
C LEU A 778 -45.36 -46.09 -50.71
N GLY A 779 -44.30 -46.80 -51.05
CA GLY A 779 -42.95 -46.36 -50.70
C GLY A 779 -42.59 -46.84 -49.30
N ALA A 780 -41.35 -47.26 -49.12
CA ALA A 780 -40.87 -47.96 -47.94
C ALA A 780 -40.99 -47.11 -46.66
N ASN A 781 -41.72 -47.48 -45.61
CA ASN A 781 -42.05 -46.62 -44.44
C ASN A 781 -43.03 -45.52 -44.72
N ALA A 782 -43.67 -45.65 -45.85
CA ALA A 782 -45.04 -45.35 -45.71
C ALA A 782 -45.60 -46.16 -44.54
N VAL A 783 -46.02 -45.47 -43.49
CA VAL A 783 -46.65 -46.00 -42.31
C VAL A 783 -47.97 -45.28 -42.15
N ALA A 784 -49.01 -45.97 -42.57
CA ALA A 784 -50.37 -45.48 -42.55
C ALA A 784 -51.12 -46.12 -41.39
N THR A 785 -51.25 -45.39 -40.28
CA THR A 785 -51.60 -45.92 -38.95
C THR A 785 -52.75 -45.22 -38.22
N ALA A 786 -53.40 -44.20 -38.78
CA ALA A 786 -54.50 -43.51 -38.07
C ALA A 786 -55.69 -44.44 -37.70
N ALA A 787 -56.20 -44.29 -36.47
CA ALA A 787 -57.15 -45.21 -35.83
C ALA A 787 -58.59 -45.25 -36.40
N ALA A 788 -59.01 -44.24 -37.18
CA ALA A 788 -60.32 -44.21 -37.84
C ALA A 788 -60.35 -44.87 -39.24
N GLY A 789 -59.19 -45.31 -39.75
CA GLY A 789 -59.04 -45.86 -41.10
C GLY A 789 -58.59 -44.82 -42.15
N ASN A 790 -58.28 -45.29 -43.37
CA ASN A 790 -57.92 -44.49 -44.55
C ASN A 790 -56.70 -43.56 -44.41
N ALA A 791 -55.83 -43.79 -43.45
CA ALA A 791 -54.53 -43.13 -43.43
C ALA A 791 -53.76 -43.45 -44.71
N VAL A 792 -53.01 -42.45 -45.18
CA VAL A 792 -52.14 -42.65 -46.32
C VAL A 792 -50.78 -42.10 -45.99
N ALA A 793 -49.81 -43.00 -46.06
CA ALA A 793 -48.43 -42.66 -45.96
C ALA A 793 -47.81 -42.82 -47.33
N LEU A 794 -47.22 -41.74 -47.81
CA LEU A 794 -46.78 -41.63 -49.19
C LEU A 794 -45.36 -41.17 -49.24
N GLY A 795 -44.61 -41.93 -50.02
CA GLY A 795 -43.18 -41.82 -49.96
C GLY A 795 -42.66 -42.43 -48.68
N ASN A 796 -41.37 -42.69 -48.74
CA ASN A 796 -40.69 -43.46 -47.74
C ASN A 796 -40.60 -42.68 -46.42
N GLY A 797 -41.22 -43.11 -45.31
CA GLY A 797 -41.10 -42.51 -43.96
C GLY A 797 -42.25 -41.60 -43.58
N ALA A 798 -43.19 -41.54 -44.50
CA ALA A 798 -44.44 -40.94 -44.17
C ALA A 798 -45.05 -41.69 -42.99
N VAL A 799 -45.26 -41.01 -41.88
CA VAL A 799 -45.99 -41.53 -40.74
C VAL A 799 -47.27 -40.77 -40.63
N ALA A 800 -48.31 -41.42 -41.11
CA ALA A 800 -49.67 -40.95 -41.08
C ALA A 800 -50.38 -41.56 -39.87
N ASP A 801 -50.32 -40.85 -38.75
CA ASP A 801 -50.79 -41.32 -37.43
C ASP A 801 -51.90 -40.45 -36.80
N ARG A 802 -52.04 -39.18 -37.17
CA ARG A 802 -53.09 -38.31 -36.63
C ARG A 802 -54.51 -38.66 -37.13
N ALA A 803 -55.48 -38.67 -36.21
CA ALA A 803 -56.91 -38.74 -36.49
C ALA A 803 -57.51 -37.37 -36.89
N GLY A 804 -58.66 -37.35 -37.58
CA GLY A 804 -59.37 -36.11 -37.93
C GLY A 804 -59.91 -35.34 -36.72
N MET A 805 -60.14 -34.02 -36.86
CA MET A 805 -60.49 -33.11 -35.74
C MET A 805 -61.84 -33.38 -35.04
N ASN A 806 -62.78 -34.07 -35.70
CA ASN A 806 -64.05 -34.54 -35.13
C ASN A 806 -64.80 -33.53 -34.23
N GLY A 807 -65.01 -32.31 -34.73
CA GLY A 807 -65.73 -31.24 -34.03
C GLY A 807 -64.89 -30.36 -33.11
N GLN A 808 -63.56 -30.49 -33.08
CA GLN A 808 -62.71 -29.58 -32.31
C GLN A 808 -62.53 -28.21 -33.02
N LYS A 809 -62.14 -27.20 -32.23
CA LYS A 809 -61.87 -25.83 -32.71
C LYS A 809 -60.39 -25.60 -32.98
N GLU A 810 -60.07 -24.86 -34.04
CA GLU A 810 -58.71 -24.46 -34.37
C GLU A 810 -58.14 -23.43 -33.37
N LEU A 811 -56.84 -23.55 -33.06
CA LEU A 811 -56.21 -22.92 -31.88
C LEU A 811 -56.13 -21.38 -31.92
N PHE A 812 -55.99 -20.79 -33.12
CA PHE A 812 -55.87 -19.33 -33.26
C PHE A 812 -57.16 -18.66 -33.74
N SER A 813 -58.10 -19.39 -34.37
CA SER A 813 -59.33 -18.84 -34.97
C SER A 813 -60.62 -19.15 -34.19
N SER A 814 -60.67 -20.20 -33.37
CA SER A 814 -61.87 -20.69 -32.65
C SER A 814 -63.04 -21.19 -33.53
N VAL A 815 -62.80 -21.47 -34.82
CA VAL A 815 -63.74 -22.13 -35.75
C VAL A 815 -63.65 -23.66 -35.62
N SER A 816 -64.77 -24.38 -35.76
CA SER A 816 -64.90 -25.82 -35.50
C SER A 816 -64.94 -26.67 -36.78
N VAL A 817 -64.25 -27.83 -36.81
CA VAL A 817 -64.13 -28.70 -38.01
C VAL A 817 -64.65 -30.13 -37.76
N LEU A 818 -65.60 -30.64 -38.56
CA LEU A 818 -66.37 -31.89 -38.31
C LEU A 818 -65.75 -33.23 -38.81
N SER A 819 -64.64 -33.25 -39.57
CA SER A 819 -64.12 -34.49 -40.22
C SER A 819 -63.42 -35.48 -39.27
N THR A 820 -63.56 -36.79 -39.50
CA THR A 820 -63.00 -37.90 -38.69
C THR A 820 -61.85 -38.70 -39.36
N GLN A 821 -61.59 -38.50 -40.66
CA GLN A 821 -60.65 -39.32 -41.45
C GLN A 821 -59.16 -39.11 -41.08
N GLY A 822 -58.31 -40.14 -41.27
CA GLY A 822 -56.87 -40.10 -40.98
C GLY A 822 -56.06 -39.20 -41.93
N GLY A 823 -55.00 -38.56 -41.41
CA GLY A 823 -54.19 -37.61 -42.20
C GLY A 823 -53.33 -38.26 -43.29
N VAL A 824 -52.95 -37.46 -44.29
CA VAL A 824 -51.86 -37.83 -45.20
C VAL A 824 -50.57 -37.34 -44.58
N SER A 825 -49.62 -38.24 -44.42
CA SER A 825 -48.28 -37.86 -44.04
C SER A 825 -47.34 -37.98 -45.20
N VAL A 826 -46.43 -37.02 -45.23
CA VAL A 826 -45.29 -37.02 -46.12
C VAL A 826 -43.99 -37.10 -45.30
N GLY A 827 -44.05 -37.31 -43.97
CA GLY A 827 -42.90 -37.30 -43.08
C GLY A 827 -43.23 -37.70 -41.63
N SER A 828 -42.46 -37.24 -40.65
CA SER A 828 -42.65 -37.63 -39.24
C SER A 828 -41.98 -36.68 -38.26
N ALA A 829 -41.99 -37.02 -36.96
CA ALA A 829 -41.51 -36.14 -35.89
C ALA A 829 -40.03 -35.79 -36.02
N GLY A 830 -39.76 -34.55 -36.39
CA GLY A 830 -38.40 -34.13 -36.73
C GLY A 830 -37.90 -34.63 -38.09
N ASN A 831 -38.66 -35.43 -38.85
CA ASN A 831 -38.43 -35.70 -40.27
C ASN A 831 -39.60 -35.20 -41.11
N GLU A 832 -40.14 -34.07 -40.71
CA GLU A 832 -41.12 -33.40 -41.50
C GLU A 832 -40.43 -33.10 -42.81
N ARG A 833 -41.05 -33.58 -43.87
CA ARG A 833 -40.62 -33.16 -45.17
C ARG A 833 -41.18 -31.77 -45.37
N GLN A 834 -40.33 -30.91 -45.90
CA GLN A 834 -40.84 -29.74 -46.58
C GLN A 834 -41.75 -30.25 -47.69
N ILE A 835 -43.02 -29.89 -47.62
CA ILE A 835 -43.85 -29.91 -48.81
C ILE A 835 -43.34 -28.72 -49.62
N THR A 836 -42.56 -29.01 -50.66
CA THR A 836 -42.00 -27.98 -51.53
C THR A 836 -42.98 -27.67 -52.66
N HIS A 837 -42.76 -26.52 -53.31
CA HIS A 837 -43.68 -26.00 -54.34
C HIS A 837 -45.10 -25.70 -53.83
N VAL A 838 -45.21 -25.25 -52.58
CA VAL A 838 -46.45 -24.72 -52.01
C VAL A 838 -46.61 -23.24 -52.37
N ALA A 839 -47.54 -22.93 -53.27
CA ALA A 839 -47.94 -21.56 -53.56
C ALA A 839 -48.59 -20.90 -52.32
N GLY A 840 -48.52 -19.57 -52.18
CA GLY A 840 -49.07 -18.87 -51.01
C GLY A 840 -50.59 -19.00 -50.91
N GLY A 841 -51.10 -19.29 -49.71
CA GLY A 841 -52.53 -19.49 -49.49
C GLY A 841 -53.37 -18.25 -49.79
N THR A 842 -54.48 -18.46 -50.50
CA THR A 842 -55.45 -17.38 -50.83
C THR A 842 -56.79 -17.55 -50.10
N GLN A 843 -57.06 -18.75 -49.56
CA GLN A 843 -58.23 -19.06 -48.75
C GLN A 843 -57.84 -19.52 -47.34
N ALA A 844 -58.81 -19.56 -46.42
CA ALA A 844 -58.56 -19.74 -44.99
C ALA A 844 -57.92 -21.10 -44.60
N THR A 845 -58.08 -22.15 -45.42
CA THR A 845 -57.62 -23.52 -45.12
C THR A 845 -56.48 -24.01 -46.02
N ASP A 846 -55.94 -23.16 -46.89
CA ASP A 846 -54.72 -23.45 -47.64
C ASP A 846 -53.49 -23.38 -46.72
N ALA A 847 -52.35 -23.96 -47.12
CA ALA A 847 -51.09 -23.85 -46.36
C ALA A 847 -50.39 -22.48 -46.56
N VAL A 848 -49.76 -21.97 -45.50
CA VAL A 848 -48.98 -20.70 -45.50
C VAL A 848 -47.49 -20.98 -45.69
N ASN A 849 -46.76 -20.08 -46.37
CA ASN A 849 -45.31 -20.24 -46.60
C ASN A 849 -44.44 -19.29 -45.74
N VAL A 850 -43.12 -19.58 -45.67
CA VAL A 850 -42.14 -18.86 -44.81
C VAL A 850 -42.03 -17.37 -45.13
N ARG A 851 -42.21 -16.99 -46.41
CA ARG A 851 -42.14 -15.59 -46.84
C ARG A 851 -43.21 -14.75 -46.16
N GLN A 852 -44.40 -15.31 -45.93
CA GLN A 852 -45.50 -14.61 -45.24
C GLN A 852 -45.22 -14.42 -43.73
N LEU A 853 -44.43 -15.29 -43.09
CA LEU A 853 -44.13 -15.22 -41.64
C LEU A 853 -43.03 -14.20 -41.29
N GLN A 854 -41.97 -14.10 -42.10
CA GLN A 854 -40.83 -13.19 -41.83
C GLN A 854 -41.20 -11.70 -41.84
N ALA A 855 -42.15 -11.31 -42.70
CA ALA A 855 -42.65 -9.94 -42.78
C ALA A 855 -43.34 -9.47 -41.48
N VAL A 856 -43.88 -10.38 -40.67
CA VAL A 856 -44.52 -10.06 -39.39
C VAL A 856 -43.48 -9.87 -38.26
N GLN A 857 -42.36 -10.61 -38.27
CA GLN A 857 -41.43 -10.68 -37.13
C GLN A 857 -40.52 -9.46 -36.98
N GLN A 858 -40.15 -8.80 -38.08
CA GLN A 858 -39.24 -7.64 -38.08
C GLN A 858 -39.83 -6.38 -37.41
N GLY A 859 -41.15 -6.32 -37.19
CA GLY A 859 -41.82 -5.22 -36.51
C GLY A 859 -42.06 -5.40 -35.01
N ALA A 860 -41.60 -6.50 -34.38
CA ALA A 860 -41.97 -6.87 -33.01
C ALA A 860 -40.91 -6.51 -31.94
N VAL A 861 -41.34 -6.03 -30.77
CA VAL A 861 -40.50 -5.72 -29.58
C VAL A 861 -40.36 -6.95 -28.66
N ARG A 862 -39.16 -7.19 -28.08
CA ARG A 862 -38.84 -8.43 -27.35
C ARG A 862 -37.94 -8.17 -26.12
N TYR A 863 -38.06 -9.04 -25.10
CA TYR A 863 -37.08 -9.18 -24.02
C TYR A 863 -35.74 -9.71 -24.55
N ASP A 864 -34.66 -9.38 -23.85
CA ASP A 864 -33.31 -9.84 -24.19
C ASP A 864 -33.08 -11.30 -23.76
N THR A 865 -32.00 -11.92 -24.23
CA THR A 865 -31.71 -13.35 -23.98
C THR A 865 -30.29 -13.59 -23.50
N HIS A 866 -30.14 -14.49 -22.53
CA HIS A 866 -28.86 -14.99 -22.07
C HIS A 866 -28.17 -15.87 -23.12
N VAL A 867 -26.86 -16.08 -22.93
CA VAL A 867 -26.00 -16.83 -23.86
C VAL A 867 -26.34 -18.32 -23.91
N ASP A 868 -26.94 -18.88 -22.85
CA ASP A 868 -27.48 -20.25 -22.85
C ASP A 868 -28.86 -20.37 -23.55
N GLY A 869 -29.41 -19.24 -24.00
CA GLY A 869 -30.68 -19.15 -24.72
C GLY A 869 -31.89 -18.86 -23.85
N THR A 870 -31.75 -18.70 -22.54
CA THR A 870 -32.91 -18.36 -21.69
C THR A 870 -33.29 -16.89 -21.76
N VAL A 871 -34.58 -16.59 -21.61
CA VAL A 871 -35.11 -15.21 -21.70
C VAL A 871 -34.79 -14.45 -20.41
N ASP A 872 -34.18 -13.27 -20.55
CA ASP A 872 -33.98 -12.35 -19.43
C ASP A 872 -35.18 -11.42 -19.30
N TYR A 873 -36.12 -11.79 -18.44
CA TYR A 873 -37.30 -10.96 -18.16
C TYR A 873 -36.97 -9.66 -17.44
N ASN A 874 -35.75 -9.50 -16.92
CA ASN A 874 -35.33 -8.27 -16.28
C ASN A 874 -34.74 -7.26 -17.28
N SER A 875 -34.61 -7.61 -18.58
CA SER A 875 -34.04 -6.71 -19.60
C SER A 875 -34.82 -6.68 -20.91
N VAL A 876 -35.00 -5.46 -21.44
CA VAL A 876 -35.57 -5.18 -22.77
C VAL A 876 -34.72 -4.10 -23.45
N THR A 877 -33.99 -4.48 -24.51
CA THR A 877 -33.25 -3.54 -25.36
C THR A 877 -34.05 -3.16 -26.59
N MET A 878 -34.49 -1.91 -26.68
CA MET A 878 -35.22 -1.41 -27.84
C MET A 878 -34.29 -1.16 -29.03
N GLY A 879 -34.74 -1.47 -30.24
CA GLY A 879 -33.96 -1.23 -31.48
C GLY A 879 -33.11 -2.40 -31.96
N ASN A 880 -33.24 -3.57 -31.31
CA ASN A 880 -32.78 -4.87 -31.78
C ASN A 880 -31.27 -4.92 -32.13
N GLY A 881 -30.43 -4.21 -31.37
CA GLY A 881 -28.97 -4.18 -31.55
C GLY A 881 -28.46 -3.49 -32.82
N GLY A 882 -29.35 -3.05 -33.72
CA GLY A 882 -29.00 -2.45 -35.02
C GLY A 882 -29.22 -0.95 -35.10
N ALA A 883 -29.98 -0.35 -34.18
CA ALA A 883 -30.13 1.10 -34.14
C ALA A 883 -28.90 1.74 -33.50
N SER A 884 -28.26 2.68 -34.20
CA SER A 884 -27.13 3.45 -33.67
C SER A 884 -27.53 4.49 -32.60
N GLY A 885 -28.75 4.39 -32.03
CA GLY A 885 -29.30 5.30 -31.03
C GLY A 885 -30.62 4.80 -30.40
N PRO A 886 -31.02 5.36 -29.25
CA PRO A 886 -32.17 4.90 -28.45
C PRO A 886 -33.54 5.07 -29.16
N VAL A 887 -34.48 4.15 -28.91
CA VAL A 887 -35.81 4.11 -29.54
C VAL A 887 -36.87 4.79 -28.68
N ALA A 888 -37.65 5.70 -29.26
CA ALA A 888 -38.77 6.36 -28.58
C ALA A 888 -40.01 5.45 -28.50
N VAL A 889 -40.57 5.29 -27.30
CA VAL A 889 -41.79 4.49 -27.06
C VAL A 889 -43.00 5.40 -26.98
N HIS A 890 -43.82 5.41 -28.02
CA HIS A 890 -45.04 6.20 -28.11
C HIS A 890 -46.26 5.36 -27.68
N ASN A 891 -47.38 6.00 -27.32
CA ASN A 891 -48.60 5.32 -26.86
C ASN A 891 -48.47 4.45 -25.61
N VAL A 892 -47.46 4.67 -24.77
CA VAL A 892 -47.46 4.14 -23.40
C VAL A 892 -48.62 4.79 -22.64
N ALA A 893 -49.41 4.03 -21.87
CA ALA A 893 -50.54 4.52 -21.09
C ALA A 893 -50.08 5.11 -19.74
N ASN A 894 -51.03 5.62 -18.97
CA ASN A 894 -50.72 6.12 -17.65
C ASN A 894 -50.40 4.95 -16.69
N GLY A 895 -49.16 4.77 -16.24
CA GLY A 895 -48.75 3.78 -15.23
C GLY A 895 -49.46 3.96 -13.89
N VAL A 896 -49.83 2.86 -13.24
CA VAL A 896 -50.62 2.83 -11.99
C VAL A 896 -49.85 2.12 -10.88
N ALA A 897 -49.17 1.02 -11.21
CA ALA A 897 -48.34 0.27 -10.29
C ALA A 897 -46.93 0.86 -10.20
N PRO A 898 -46.20 0.66 -9.07
CA PRO A 898 -44.90 1.31 -8.85
C PRO A 898 -43.81 0.95 -9.86
N THR A 899 -43.96 -0.19 -10.55
CA THR A 899 -43.03 -0.73 -11.54
C THR A 899 -43.45 -0.44 -12.98
N ASP A 900 -44.50 0.36 -13.21
CA ASP A 900 -45.00 0.71 -14.55
C ASP A 900 -44.19 1.85 -15.19
N ALA A 901 -44.01 1.79 -16.52
CA ALA A 901 -43.36 2.85 -17.28
C ALA A 901 -44.22 4.12 -17.34
N VAL A 902 -43.62 5.29 -17.07
CA VAL A 902 -44.32 6.59 -17.06
C VAL A 902 -44.35 7.21 -18.46
N ASN A 903 -45.55 7.54 -18.98
CA ASN A 903 -45.70 8.16 -20.30
C ASN A 903 -45.55 9.70 -20.26
N VAL A 904 -45.27 10.33 -21.39
CA VAL A 904 -45.12 11.80 -21.46
C VAL A 904 -46.42 12.51 -21.13
N GLN A 905 -47.59 11.88 -21.30
CA GLN A 905 -48.86 12.45 -20.86
C GLN A 905 -49.02 12.45 -19.34
N GLN A 906 -48.52 11.49 -18.57
CA GLN A 906 -48.48 11.48 -17.11
C GLN A 906 -47.42 12.40 -16.59
N LEU A 907 -46.28 12.48 -17.28
CA LEU A 907 -45.30 13.50 -16.99
C LEU A 907 -45.90 14.90 -17.27
N ASN A 908 -46.65 15.04 -18.37
CA ASN A 908 -47.37 16.25 -18.75
C ASN A 908 -48.67 16.48 -17.99
N GLN A 909 -49.32 15.48 -17.39
CA GLN A 909 -50.52 15.56 -16.55
C GLN A 909 -50.12 15.65 -15.08
N SER A 910 -48.93 15.20 -14.71
CA SER A 910 -48.23 15.63 -13.50
C SER A 910 -47.94 17.14 -13.65
N SER A 911 -47.40 17.54 -14.81
CA SER A 911 -47.20 18.95 -15.17
C SER A 911 -48.50 19.75 -15.41
N ALA A 912 -49.59 19.12 -15.91
CA ALA A 912 -50.86 19.75 -16.28
C ALA A 912 -51.98 19.61 -15.24
N ALA A 913 -51.95 18.63 -14.35
CA ALA A 913 -52.55 18.80 -13.03
C ALA A 913 -51.87 19.96 -12.31
N GLY A 914 -50.55 20.15 -12.52
CA GLY A 914 -49.83 21.36 -12.16
C GLY A 914 -50.31 22.67 -12.82
N THR A 915 -50.91 22.67 -14.03
CA THR A 915 -51.40 23.87 -14.76
C THR A 915 -52.93 24.04 -14.91
N ALA A 916 -53.77 23.01 -14.87
CA ALA A 916 -55.24 23.10 -14.83
C ALA A 916 -55.75 23.43 -13.42
N TYR A 917 -54.98 23.05 -12.39
CA TYR A 917 -55.03 23.69 -11.07
C TYR A 917 -54.91 25.22 -11.20
N THR A 918 -54.17 25.69 -12.20
CA THR A 918 -54.00 27.11 -12.55
C THR A 918 -55.14 27.68 -13.44
N ASP A 919 -55.72 26.93 -14.40
CA ASP A 919 -56.73 27.41 -15.39
C ASP A 919 -58.23 27.24 -15.04
N ALA A 920 -58.64 26.28 -14.19
CA ALA A 920 -60.05 26.15 -13.75
C ALA A 920 -60.63 27.46 -13.18
N ARG A 921 -59.73 28.37 -12.77
CA ARG A 921 -59.96 29.75 -12.40
C ARG A 921 -60.44 30.70 -13.52
N VAL A 922 -60.42 30.34 -14.83
CA VAL A 922 -60.57 31.29 -15.96
C VAL A 922 -61.90 31.22 -16.75
N ASN A 923 -62.62 30.08 -16.86
CA ASN A 923 -63.67 29.87 -17.90
C ASN A 923 -65.12 29.78 -17.44
N ALA A 924 -65.40 29.71 -16.13
CA ALA A 924 -66.76 29.97 -15.62
C ALA A 924 -67.40 31.21 -16.28
N LEU A 925 -66.55 32.11 -16.78
CA LEU A 925 -66.73 33.28 -17.60
C LEU A 925 -67.36 33.14 -19.02
N GLY A 926 -67.34 31.99 -19.72
CA GLY A 926 -67.69 31.92 -21.16
C GLY A 926 -69.13 31.45 -21.52
N SER A 927 -69.76 30.65 -20.66
CA SER A 927 -71.05 29.97 -20.92
C SER A 927 -72.25 30.92 -21.07
N ASP A 928 -72.25 32.06 -20.40
CA ASP A 928 -73.37 33.02 -20.38
C ASP A 928 -73.58 33.75 -21.72
N LEU A 929 -72.56 33.77 -22.59
CA LEU A 929 -72.59 34.49 -23.86
C LEU A 929 -73.25 33.70 -25.02
N ARG A 930 -73.36 32.37 -24.96
CA ARG A 930 -73.83 31.51 -26.09
C ARG A 930 -75.29 31.06 -26.04
N THR A 931 -75.96 31.04 -24.88
CA THR A 931 -77.43 30.96 -24.78
C THR A 931 -78.09 32.06 -25.62
N VAL A 932 -77.44 33.21 -25.65
CA VAL A 932 -77.84 34.41 -26.38
C VAL A 932 -77.85 34.20 -27.91
N ALA A 933 -76.82 33.59 -28.50
CA ALA A 933 -76.69 33.44 -29.96
C ALA A 933 -77.61 32.38 -30.58
N ARG A 934 -78.06 31.37 -29.83
CA ARG A 934 -78.93 30.29 -30.34
C ARG A 934 -80.42 30.64 -30.28
N ASN A 935 -80.83 31.41 -29.26
CA ASN A 935 -82.07 32.18 -29.37
C ASN A 935 -82.03 33.02 -30.67
N ALA A 936 -80.84 33.50 -31.05
CA ALA A 936 -80.68 34.23 -32.29
C ALA A 936 -80.91 33.37 -33.55
N TYR A 937 -80.34 32.17 -33.70
CA TYR A 937 -80.50 31.37 -34.94
C TYR A 937 -81.81 30.63 -35.11
N ALA A 938 -82.38 30.12 -34.02
CA ALA A 938 -83.75 29.63 -34.10
C ALA A 938 -84.69 30.80 -34.45
N GLY A 939 -84.34 32.01 -33.97
CA GLY A 939 -84.84 33.26 -34.52
C GLY A 939 -84.64 33.41 -36.04
N VAL A 940 -83.45 33.13 -36.59
CA VAL A 940 -83.19 33.25 -38.04
C VAL A 940 -83.91 32.17 -38.86
N ALA A 941 -84.08 30.96 -38.35
CA ALA A 941 -84.87 29.91 -39.00
C ALA A 941 -86.35 30.27 -39.02
N ALA A 942 -86.87 30.78 -37.90
CA ALA A 942 -88.18 31.41 -37.85
C ALA A 942 -88.30 32.53 -38.88
N ALA A 943 -87.27 33.35 -39.06
CA ALA A 943 -87.26 34.41 -40.07
C ALA A 943 -87.30 33.86 -41.52
N MET A 944 -86.56 32.79 -41.83
CA MET A 944 -86.57 32.16 -43.17
C MET A 944 -87.92 31.49 -43.51
N ALA A 945 -88.65 31.02 -42.50
CA ALA A 945 -89.93 30.35 -42.67
C ALA A 945 -91.10 31.33 -42.90
N VAL A 946 -91.00 32.56 -42.38
CA VAL A 946 -92.02 33.61 -42.58
C VAL A 946 -91.71 34.39 -43.87
N GLN A 947 -91.94 33.79 -45.04
CA GLN A 947 -91.90 34.52 -46.31
C GLN A 947 -93.23 35.23 -46.59
N MET A 948 -93.21 36.55 -46.78
CA MET A 948 -94.42 37.34 -47.03
C MET A 948 -95.00 37.13 -48.44
N PRO A 949 -96.33 37.06 -48.63
CA PRO A 949 -96.94 36.92 -49.95
C PRO A 949 -96.73 38.17 -50.82
N GLY A 950 -96.28 37.97 -52.06
CA GLY A 950 -95.86 39.04 -52.99
C GLY A 950 -96.92 39.58 -53.95
N THR A 951 -98.17 39.13 -53.89
CA THR A 951 -99.25 39.57 -54.79
C THR A 951 -100.19 40.57 -54.12
N TYR A 952 -100.35 41.75 -54.74
CA TYR A 952 -101.24 42.82 -54.27
C TYR A 952 -102.63 42.64 -54.89
N VAL A 953 -103.64 42.36 -54.07
CA VAL A 953 -105.04 42.20 -54.50
C VAL A 953 -105.91 43.20 -53.72
N PRO A 954 -106.38 44.31 -54.35
CA PRO A 954 -107.16 45.34 -53.68
C PRO A 954 -108.37 44.76 -52.94
N GLY A 955 -108.54 45.12 -51.67
CA GLY A 955 -109.64 44.68 -50.81
C GLY A 955 -109.60 43.22 -50.34
N LYS A 956 -108.57 42.42 -50.65
CA LYS A 956 -108.47 41.00 -50.24
C LYS A 956 -107.26 40.71 -49.32
N THR A 957 -107.38 39.63 -48.55
CA THR A 957 -106.31 39.10 -47.69
C THR A 957 -105.66 37.90 -48.37
N VAL A 958 -104.34 37.91 -48.50
CA VAL A 958 -103.54 36.80 -49.04
C VAL A 958 -102.79 36.13 -47.90
N MET A 959 -102.90 34.81 -47.76
CA MET A 959 -102.17 34.00 -46.77
C MET A 959 -101.18 33.07 -47.46
N ARG A 960 -99.99 32.90 -46.87
CA ARG A 960 -98.92 32.02 -47.33
C ARG A 960 -98.39 31.21 -46.15
N ILE A 961 -98.12 29.94 -46.41
CA ILE A 961 -97.45 29.06 -45.46
C ILE A 961 -96.10 28.73 -46.07
N GLY A 962 -95.05 29.06 -45.32
CA GLY A 962 -93.66 28.85 -45.67
C GLY A 962 -93.02 27.86 -44.71
N TYR A 963 -92.23 26.96 -45.28
CA TYR A 963 -91.36 26.09 -44.51
C TYR A 963 -89.93 26.60 -44.72
N GLY A 964 -89.23 26.91 -43.63
CA GLY A 964 -87.90 27.49 -43.66
C GLY A 964 -86.96 26.75 -42.73
N THR A 965 -85.79 26.43 -43.24
CA THR A 965 -84.73 25.85 -42.44
C THR A 965 -83.54 26.81 -42.54
N PHE A 966 -83.06 27.33 -41.40
CA PHE A 966 -81.85 28.14 -41.34
C PHE A 966 -80.87 27.54 -40.36
N LYS A 967 -79.79 27.02 -40.92
CA LYS A 967 -78.72 26.35 -40.18
C LYS A 967 -79.25 25.33 -39.17
N GLY A 968 -80.19 24.49 -39.63
CA GLY A 968 -80.68 23.32 -38.90
C GLY A 968 -81.78 23.60 -37.89
N GLU A 969 -81.93 24.85 -37.46
CA GLU A 969 -83.18 25.26 -36.87
C GLU A 969 -84.23 25.30 -37.99
N SER A 970 -85.32 24.62 -37.72
CA SER A 970 -86.44 24.51 -38.64
C SER A 970 -87.54 25.32 -38.04
N ALA A 971 -88.19 26.09 -38.89
CA ALA A 971 -89.37 26.78 -38.48
C ALA A 971 -90.43 26.64 -39.55
N VAL A 972 -91.66 26.67 -39.07
CA VAL A 972 -92.85 26.80 -39.90
C VAL A 972 -93.32 28.21 -39.70
N GLY A 973 -93.47 28.93 -40.81
CA GLY A 973 -93.94 30.31 -40.82
C GLY A 973 -95.27 30.42 -41.56
N VAL A 974 -96.25 31.05 -40.94
CA VAL A 974 -97.49 31.46 -41.62
C VAL A 974 -97.47 32.98 -41.73
N SER A 975 -97.70 33.52 -42.92
CA SER A 975 -97.72 34.96 -43.19
C SER A 975 -99.00 35.36 -43.92
N PHE A 976 -99.50 36.57 -43.68
CA PHE A 976 -100.68 37.13 -44.32
C PHE A 976 -100.44 38.58 -44.75
N ARG A 977 -101.17 39.05 -45.77
CA ARG A 977 -101.21 40.45 -46.25
C ARG A 977 -102.65 40.88 -46.48
N ARG A 978 -103.06 42.03 -45.95
CA ARG A 978 -104.35 42.70 -46.21
C ARG A 978 -104.07 44.04 -46.87
N THR A 979 -104.57 44.24 -48.08
CA THR A 979 -104.44 45.50 -48.83
C THR A 979 -105.75 46.31 -48.79
N SER A 980 -105.68 47.63 -48.60
CA SER A 980 -106.83 48.53 -48.57
C SER A 980 -107.55 48.60 -49.92
N GLU A 981 -108.83 48.93 -49.90
CA GLU A 981 -109.67 48.96 -51.10
C GLU A 981 -109.19 50.01 -52.12
N ASN A 982 -108.57 51.10 -51.66
CA ASN A 982 -107.97 52.14 -52.48
C ASN A 982 -106.46 51.95 -52.75
N ASN A 983 -105.90 50.76 -52.46
CA ASN A 983 -104.49 50.40 -52.60
C ASN A 983 -103.46 51.24 -51.82
N ALA A 984 -103.93 52.29 -51.13
CA ALA A 984 -103.10 53.26 -50.42
C ALA A 984 -102.30 52.65 -49.26
N TRP A 985 -102.75 51.52 -48.68
CA TRP A 985 -102.01 50.85 -47.61
C TRP A 985 -102.18 49.33 -47.59
N SER A 986 -101.19 48.61 -47.05
CA SER A 986 -101.32 47.18 -46.74
C SER A 986 -100.67 46.79 -45.42
N LEU A 987 -101.36 45.94 -44.68
CA LEU A 987 -100.90 45.35 -43.43
C LEU A 987 -100.42 43.91 -43.68
N THR A 988 -99.19 43.58 -43.30
CA THR A 988 -98.61 42.24 -43.34
C THR A 988 -98.26 41.73 -41.95
N GLY A 989 -98.37 40.43 -41.72
CA GLY A 989 -97.94 39.81 -40.46
C GLY A 989 -97.66 38.33 -40.61
N GLY A 990 -96.81 37.78 -39.76
CA GLY A 990 -96.54 36.34 -39.76
C GLY A 990 -95.83 35.86 -38.50
N VAL A 991 -95.96 34.56 -38.22
CA VAL A 991 -95.41 33.91 -37.02
C VAL A 991 -94.60 32.71 -37.44
N GLY A 992 -93.37 32.62 -36.95
CA GLY A 992 -92.44 31.52 -37.14
C GLY A 992 -92.11 30.86 -35.80
N VAL A 993 -92.39 29.56 -35.68
CA VAL A 993 -92.07 28.81 -34.46
C VAL A 993 -90.84 27.94 -34.66
N SER A 994 -89.89 28.04 -33.73
CA SER A 994 -88.63 27.31 -33.73
C SER A 994 -88.34 26.77 -32.34
N ARG A 995 -87.27 25.98 -32.20
CA ARG A 995 -86.86 25.35 -30.94
C ARG A 995 -86.49 26.32 -29.82
N ALA A 996 -85.93 27.49 -30.12
CA ALA A 996 -85.58 28.44 -29.07
C ALA A 996 -86.78 29.29 -28.60
N GLY A 997 -87.96 29.07 -29.19
CA GLY A 997 -89.19 29.78 -28.91
C GLY A 997 -89.92 30.23 -30.17
N ALA A 998 -91.13 30.77 -29.98
CA ALA A 998 -91.93 31.39 -31.03
C ALA A 998 -91.47 32.83 -31.29
N ALA A 999 -91.38 33.23 -32.57
CA ALA A 999 -91.15 34.62 -32.98
C ALA A 999 -92.29 35.10 -33.90
N ALA A 1000 -92.84 36.29 -33.66
CA ALA A 1000 -93.94 36.89 -34.43
C ALA A 1000 -93.52 38.25 -34.99
N THR A 1001 -94.01 38.62 -36.18
CA THR A 1001 -93.75 39.91 -36.85
C THR A 1001 -95.04 40.49 -37.45
N VAL A 1002 -95.21 41.82 -37.40
CA VAL A 1002 -96.30 42.59 -38.02
C VAL A 1002 -95.70 43.88 -38.59
N GLY A 1003 -96.09 44.26 -39.80
CA GLY A 1003 -95.67 45.51 -40.45
C GLY A 1003 -96.82 46.12 -41.26
N ALA A 1004 -96.86 47.45 -41.35
CA ALA A 1004 -97.80 48.17 -42.21
C ALA A 1004 -96.99 49.01 -43.21
N GLU A 1005 -97.35 48.93 -44.48
CA GLU A 1005 -96.80 49.76 -45.57
C GLU A 1005 -97.90 50.71 -46.06
N TRP A 1006 -97.55 51.98 -46.29
CA TRP A 1006 -98.37 52.96 -47.02
C TRP A 1006 -97.67 53.26 -48.35
N VAL A 1007 -98.43 53.23 -49.44
CA VAL A 1007 -97.94 53.63 -50.76
C VAL A 1007 -98.47 55.04 -51.01
N PHE A 1008 -97.56 55.97 -51.24
CA PHE A 1008 -97.87 57.32 -51.72
C PHE A 1008 -97.43 57.39 -53.19
N ASN A 1009 -98.15 58.16 -54.01
CA ASN A 1009 -97.95 58.24 -55.46
C ASN A 1009 -96.55 58.66 -55.89
#